data_AF-A0A511H6P1-F1
#
_entry.id   AF-A0A511H6P1-F1
#
_cell.length_a   1.000
_cell.length_b   1.000
_cell.length_c   1.000
_cell.angle_alpha   90.00
_cell.angle_beta   90.00
_cell.angle_gamma   90.00
#
_symmetry.space_group_name_H-M   'P 1'
#
loop_
_entity.id
_entity.type
_entity.pdbx_description
1 polymer ?
#
loop_
_entity_poly.entity_id
_entity_poly.type
_entity_poly.pdbx_seq_one_letter_code
_entity_poly.pdbx_strand_id
1 'polypeptide(L)'
;MMLFLPLGVDNTELERLPRVSITIAAICIVAFFISWVVPSNPLGVGENELRSLLEQSLEHPDLEFPPACAERLLSDSGRRLVRNMHQRVAESDGAESVTNRQQGLNERCEELIAQHDSSLLSRFSLVPARGLAQPGWLTYMFLHLGWMHLLGNLLFFYVTSLLLEDAWGRPLFAGFYVVGGLVAGVAHYAIDPASESVMVGASGAVAACMGAFCLRFAQRRVRIGYFVWLLKIFRGTFPVPGWVWGGLWFGNEVLNYYLLGNNTGVAVMAHIGGFVFGFAGASLLRVTQLEERVVAPALAAKQGGWVADPRLAEAQEALDQGDRTAARAGFQRLLKTQPDHTDALLSLGRMDLEDGKTQAGTARVERALHTLAGRASTDALWFAMEPLVSLLPIDALRPASAWKLAQALDTEDAPPASLETTEALYSVAGGGAGIIAVRALIRATELRMAHYKDLERAAGYLARAKPLLTGEAATAGDRVRELDAEITRVLEENAWKKRDAAPTPTVNAPPAPPRIFPCRIVSMTDMALTVEAANGQRRTMAMAEVLAIAVGMLPVAGPPGTPPRQTVLTDLVLSWGSANEGARVLRVNVAGLALNHFYPGVAPREAYARFLADMLERTNANALPDASSLKQGQYPRFNSEAELSQHYYGGSAAAA
;
A
#
# COMPACT_ATOMS: atom_id res chain seq x y z
N MET A 1 12.47 20.56 -24.01
CA MET A 1 12.91 19.29 -23.43
C MET A 1 12.03 18.98 -22.22
N MET A 2 11.37 17.83 -22.21
CA MET A 2 10.56 17.34 -21.09
C MET A 2 11.42 16.38 -20.27
N LEU A 3 11.64 16.67 -19.00
CA LEU A 3 12.49 15.87 -18.12
C LEU A 3 11.62 15.08 -17.15
N PHE A 4 11.79 13.76 -17.09
CA PHE A 4 11.13 12.88 -16.14
C PHE A 4 12.16 12.32 -15.15
N LEU A 5 11.96 12.54 -13.85
CA LEU A 5 12.89 12.11 -12.79
C LEU A 5 12.15 11.26 -11.76
N PRO A 6 12.64 10.05 -11.43
CA PRO A 6 12.10 9.29 -10.32
C PRO A 6 12.57 9.93 -9.01
N LEU A 7 11.64 10.54 -8.27
CA LEU A 7 11.95 11.29 -7.05
C LEU A 7 11.95 10.42 -5.78
N GLY A 8 11.36 9.22 -5.85
CA GLY A 8 11.22 8.30 -4.72
C GLY A 8 10.04 7.36 -4.92
N VAL A 9 9.73 6.59 -3.89
CA VAL A 9 8.60 5.64 -3.87
C VAL A 9 7.59 6.10 -2.82
N ASP A 10 6.31 6.13 -3.14
CA ASP A 10 5.27 6.58 -2.21
C ASP A 10 5.10 5.61 -1.01
N ASN A 11 4.79 6.16 0.16
CA ASN A 11 4.57 5.44 1.43
C ASN A 11 5.70 4.45 1.77
N THR A 12 6.94 4.96 1.75
CA THR A 12 8.12 4.19 2.13
C THR A 12 8.66 4.65 3.48
N GLU A 13 8.31 3.88 4.49
CA GLU A 13 9.08 3.86 5.75
C GLU A 13 10.11 2.74 5.61
N LEU A 14 11.39 3.08 5.73
CA LEU A 14 12.46 2.09 5.82
C LEU A 14 12.49 1.58 7.25
N GLU A 15 12.39 0.27 7.45
CA GLU A 15 12.46 -0.32 8.78
C GLU A 15 13.89 -0.26 9.34
N ARG A 16 14.89 -0.13 8.46
CA ARG A 16 16.31 -0.13 8.81
C ARG A 16 17.10 0.94 8.07
N LEU A 17 18.15 1.40 8.73
CA LEU A 17 19.18 2.21 8.09
C LEU A 17 19.92 1.37 7.02
N PRO A 18 19.89 1.76 5.73
CA PRO A 18 20.45 1.01 4.62
C PRO A 18 21.97 1.26 4.51
N ARG A 19 22.72 0.69 5.47
CA ARG A 19 24.17 0.91 5.60
C ARG A 19 24.95 0.48 4.38
N VAL A 20 24.57 -0.61 3.71
CA VAL A 20 25.31 -1.09 2.53
C VAL A 20 25.12 -0.12 1.37
N SER A 21 23.88 0.32 1.12
CA SER A 21 23.57 1.29 0.08
C SER A 21 24.25 2.63 0.35
N ILE A 22 24.22 3.12 1.58
CA ILE A 22 24.95 4.34 1.99
C ILE A 22 26.45 4.16 1.75
N THR A 23 27.01 3.01 2.09
CA THR A 23 28.44 2.72 1.91
C THR A 23 28.81 2.67 0.42
N ILE A 24 28.03 2.00 -0.42
CA ILE A 24 28.24 1.95 -1.87
C ILE A 24 28.18 3.36 -2.45
N ALA A 25 27.16 4.15 -2.10
CA ALA A 25 27.05 5.54 -2.56
C ALA A 25 28.26 6.38 -2.13
N ALA A 26 28.71 6.23 -0.88
CA ALA A 26 29.90 6.91 -0.37
C ALA A 26 31.18 6.50 -1.13
N ILE A 27 31.35 5.20 -1.43
CA ILE A 27 32.46 4.70 -2.24
C ILE A 27 32.42 5.33 -3.64
N CYS A 28 31.25 5.36 -4.30
CA CYS A 28 31.09 6.00 -5.61
C CYS A 28 31.47 7.49 -5.57
N ILE A 29 31.04 8.21 -4.53
CA ILE A 29 31.39 9.63 -4.35
C ILE A 29 32.89 9.79 -4.15
N VAL A 30 33.50 9.06 -3.22
CA VAL A 30 34.95 9.14 -2.95
C VAL A 30 35.76 8.78 -4.19
N ALA A 31 35.41 7.68 -4.87
CA ALA A 31 36.05 7.27 -6.11
C ALA A 31 35.94 8.35 -7.18
N PHE A 32 34.76 8.96 -7.35
CA PHE A 32 34.56 10.09 -8.26
C PHE A 32 35.44 11.29 -7.91
N PHE A 33 35.56 11.66 -6.63
CA PHE A 33 36.45 12.76 -6.25
C PHE A 33 37.91 12.45 -6.59
N ILE A 34 38.38 11.23 -6.30
CA ILE A 34 39.76 10.80 -6.55
C ILE A 34 40.05 10.69 -8.06
N SER A 35 39.12 10.16 -8.85
CA SER A 35 39.35 9.87 -10.26
C SER A 35 38.96 11.00 -11.21
N TRP A 36 38.08 11.91 -10.79
CA TRP A 36 37.49 12.93 -11.66
C TRP A 36 37.70 14.37 -11.17
N VAL A 37 37.54 14.64 -9.87
CA VAL A 37 37.56 16.02 -9.35
C VAL A 37 38.97 16.50 -8.98
N VAL A 38 39.76 15.64 -8.33
CA VAL A 38 41.12 15.96 -7.88
C VAL A 38 42.13 16.04 -9.03
N PRO A 39 42.12 15.13 -10.02
CA PRO A 39 43.05 15.22 -11.14
C PRO A 39 42.75 16.42 -12.03
N SER A 40 43.76 17.19 -12.41
CA SER A 40 43.62 18.29 -13.38
C SER A 40 43.27 17.80 -14.79
N ASN A 41 43.67 16.57 -15.13
CA ASN A 41 43.33 15.88 -16.37
C ASN A 41 42.83 14.46 -16.07
N PRO A 42 41.55 14.27 -15.73
CA PRO A 42 41.01 12.99 -15.27
C PRO A 42 40.95 11.91 -16.36
N LEU A 43 40.90 12.32 -17.63
CA LEU A 43 40.94 11.40 -18.78
C LEU A 43 42.38 11.11 -19.24
N GLY A 44 43.38 11.78 -18.68
CA GLY A 44 44.77 11.66 -19.11
C GLY A 44 45.08 12.33 -20.45
N VAL A 45 44.10 12.88 -21.17
CA VAL A 45 44.29 13.51 -22.50
C VAL A 45 43.77 14.94 -22.48
N GLY A 46 44.63 15.89 -22.86
CA GLY A 46 44.21 17.29 -22.96
C GLY A 46 43.23 17.49 -24.12
N GLU A 47 42.12 18.20 -23.87
CA GLU A 47 41.11 18.50 -24.89
C GLU A 47 41.71 19.25 -26.10
N ASN A 48 42.64 20.17 -25.84
CA ASN A 48 43.35 20.92 -26.88
C ASN A 48 44.31 20.03 -27.70
N GLU A 49 44.94 19.04 -27.07
CA GLU A 49 45.90 18.15 -27.74
C GLU A 49 45.17 17.21 -28.69
N LEU A 50 44.09 16.58 -28.22
CA LEU A 50 43.23 15.73 -29.04
C LEU A 50 42.58 16.53 -30.17
N ARG A 51 42.12 17.75 -29.88
CA ARG A 51 41.58 18.67 -30.89
C ARG A 51 42.61 19.03 -31.94
N SER A 52 43.84 19.35 -31.55
CA SER A 52 44.91 19.65 -32.50
C SER A 52 45.26 18.47 -33.40
N LEU A 53 45.16 17.24 -32.89
CA LEU A 53 45.41 16.01 -33.63
C LEU A 53 44.30 15.78 -34.67
N LEU A 54 43.04 16.01 -34.27
CA LEU A 54 41.89 16.00 -35.19
C LEU A 54 41.95 17.12 -36.24
N GLU A 55 42.29 18.34 -35.85
CA GLU A 55 42.45 19.49 -36.76
C GLU A 55 43.57 19.23 -37.78
N GLN A 56 44.71 18.68 -37.35
CA GLN A 56 45.80 18.31 -38.25
C GLN A 56 45.37 17.28 -39.30
N SER A 57 44.58 16.27 -38.93
CA SER A 57 44.01 15.31 -39.88
C SER A 57 42.89 15.89 -40.75
N LEU A 58 42.22 16.96 -40.30
CA LEU A 58 41.20 17.67 -41.09
C LEU A 58 41.82 18.62 -42.13
N GLU A 59 42.94 19.24 -41.79
CA GLU A 59 43.67 20.17 -42.66
C GLU A 59 44.50 19.45 -43.75
N HIS A 60 44.86 18.19 -43.52
CA HIS A 60 45.68 17.37 -44.40
C HIS A 60 44.93 16.08 -44.84
N PRO A 61 44.13 16.13 -45.92
CA PRO A 61 43.34 14.98 -46.40
C PRO A 61 44.19 13.83 -46.96
N ASP A 62 45.50 14.03 -47.12
CA ASP A 62 46.52 13.05 -47.47
C ASP A 62 46.99 12.19 -46.27
N LEU A 63 46.65 12.58 -45.04
CA LEU A 63 46.98 11.85 -43.81
C LEU A 63 45.80 11.00 -43.33
N GLU A 64 46.11 9.79 -42.87
CA GLU A 64 45.13 8.90 -42.24
C GLU A 64 45.12 9.14 -40.73
N PHE A 65 43.93 9.33 -40.15
CA PHE A 65 43.82 9.46 -38.70
C PHE A 65 44.11 8.09 -38.06
N PRO A 66 45.04 7.99 -37.08
CA PRO A 66 45.46 6.70 -36.55
C PRO A 66 44.27 5.90 -35.98
N PRO A 67 44.01 4.67 -36.45
CA PRO A 67 42.87 3.87 -36.02
C PRO A 67 42.84 3.63 -34.51
N ALA A 68 44.01 3.38 -33.90
CA ALA A 68 44.14 3.21 -32.46
C ALA A 68 43.69 4.47 -31.68
N CYS A 69 44.02 5.69 -32.15
CA CYS A 69 43.49 6.91 -31.54
C CYS A 69 41.97 7.00 -31.67
N ALA A 70 41.45 6.62 -32.83
CA ALA A 70 40.02 6.71 -33.08
C ALA A 70 39.25 5.78 -32.14
N GLU A 71 39.76 4.57 -31.93
CA GLU A 71 39.12 3.58 -31.08
C GLU A 71 39.26 3.89 -29.59
N ARG A 72 40.44 4.37 -29.16
CA ARG A 72 40.78 4.60 -27.74
C ARG A 72 40.31 5.94 -27.19
N LEU A 73 40.41 7.01 -28.00
CA LEU A 73 40.27 8.40 -27.52
C LEU A 73 39.01 9.11 -28.01
N LEU A 74 38.43 8.68 -29.14
CA LEU A 74 37.27 9.35 -29.72
C LEU A 74 35.95 8.71 -29.28
N SER A 75 34.95 9.57 -29.05
CA SER A 75 33.55 9.13 -28.97
C SER A 75 33.08 8.53 -30.30
N ASP A 76 31.96 7.80 -30.29
CA ASP A 76 31.35 7.26 -31.53
C ASP A 76 31.06 8.32 -32.58
N SER A 77 30.67 9.53 -32.16
CA SER A 77 30.49 10.67 -33.07
C SER A 77 31.81 11.13 -33.69
N GLY A 78 32.89 11.15 -32.90
CA GLY A 78 34.25 11.41 -33.40
C GLY A 78 34.72 10.31 -34.36
N ARG A 79 34.51 9.03 -34.04
CA ARG A 79 34.81 7.89 -34.92
C ARG A 79 34.05 7.97 -36.25
N ARG A 80 32.80 8.44 -36.24
CA ARG A 80 32.02 8.67 -37.47
C ARG A 80 32.58 9.82 -38.30
N LEU A 81 32.96 10.93 -37.64
CA LEU A 81 33.59 12.06 -38.31
C LEU A 81 34.86 11.61 -39.05
N VAL A 82 35.75 10.91 -38.36
CA VAL A 82 37.00 10.36 -38.93
C VAL A 82 36.73 9.37 -40.07
N ARG A 83 35.80 8.42 -39.91
CA ARG A 83 35.46 7.47 -40.99
C ARG A 83 34.93 8.16 -42.25
N ASN A 84 34.16 9.23 -42.10
CA ASN A 84 33.66 10.01 -43.23
C ASN A 84 34.76 10.84 -43.92
N MET A 85 35.87 11.12 -43.24
CA MET A 85 37.03 11.81 -43.81
C MET A 85 37.81 10.91 -44.77
N HIS A 86 38.05 9.64 -44.41
CA HIS A 86 38.77 8.67 -45.26
C HIS A 86 38.12 8.42 -46.63
N GLN A 87 36.87 8.87 -46.85
CA GLN A 87 36.19 8.77 -48.15
C GLN A 87 36.52 9.93 -49.11
N ARG A 88 37.27 10.96 -48.69
CA ARG A 88 37.61 12.16 -49.49
C ARG A 88 39.12 12.29 -49.69
N VAL A 89 39.74 11.31 -50.34
CA VAL A 89 41.16 11.43 -50.72
C VAL A 89 41.26 12.14 -52.07
N ALA A 90 41.83 13.34 -52.07
CA ALA A 90 42.25 14.06 -53.27
C ALA A 90 43.77 13.95 -53.41
N GLU A 91 44.24 13.71 -54.63
CA GLU A 91 45.66 13.65 -54.98
C GLU A 91 46.36 14.99 -54.63
N SER A 92 47.42 14.99 -53.79
CA SER A 92 48.76 15.50 -54.17
C SER A 92 49.84 15.37 -53.08
N ASP A 93 51.07 15.61 -53.55
CA ASP A 93 52.36 15.93 -52.91
C ASP A 93 53.21 14.79 -52.31
N GLY A 94 54.54 14.88 -52.55
CA GLY A 94 55.49 13.77 -52.60
C GLY A 94 55.51 12.81 -51.40
N ALA A 95 55.60 11.51 -51.71
CA ALA A 95 55.44 10.38 -50.79
C ALA A 95 56.30 10.43 -49.52
N GLU A 96 57.51 10.99 -49.57
CA GLU A 96 58.44 11.05 -48.42
C GLU A 96 57.98 12.07 -47.36
N SER A 97 57.41 13.21 -47.77
CA SER A 97 56.88 14.23 -46.86
C SER A 97 55.59 13.77 -46.17
N VAL A 98 54.73 13.06 -46.90
CA VAL A 98 53.51 12.44 -46.35
C VAL A 98 53.87 11.38 -45.31
N THR A 99 54.86 10.52 -45.60
CA THR A 99 55.30 9.45 -44.69
C THR A 99 55.83 10.03 -43.37
N ASN A 100 56.67 11.07 -43.41
CA ASN A 100 57.19 11.71 -42.20
C ASN A 100 56.10 12.41 -41.38
N ARG A 101 55.13 13.07 -42.05
CA ARG A 101 53.97 13.70 -41.38
C ARG A 101 53.05 12.65 -40.75
N GLN A 102 52.82 11.52 -41.42
CA GLN A 102 52.05 10.40 -40.89
C GLN A 102 52.73 9.77 -39.68
N GLN A 103 54.05 9.58 -39.72
CA GLN A 103 54.81 9.06 -38.58
C GLN A 103 54.69 9.98 -37.36
N GLY A 104 54.85 11.30 -37.54
CA GLY A 104 54.68 12.27 -36.45
C GLY A 104 53.25 12.28 -35.88
N LEU A 105 52.23 12.06 -36.71
CA LEU A 105 50.84 11.92 -36.26
C LEU A 105 50.63 10.65 -35.44
N ASN A 106 51.24 9.53 -35.85
CA ASN A 106 51.19 8.25 -35.14
C ASN A 106 51.90 8.35 -33.78
N GLU A 107 53.10 8.93 -33.72
CA GLU A 107 53.87 9.10 -32.47
C GLU A 107 53.10 9.95 -31.44
N ARG A 108 52.54 11.09 -31.87
CA ARG A 108 51.68 11.92 -31.01
C ARG A 108 50.44 11.17 -30.53
N CYS A 109 49.86 10.32 -31.39
CA CYS A 109 48.73 9.49 -31.00
C CYS A 109 49.11 8.47 -29.93
N GLU A 110 50.24 7.77 -30.10
CA GLU A 110 50.75 6.81 -29.11
C GLU A 110 51.02 7.48 -27.75
N GLU A 111 51.58 8.69 -27.76
CA GLU A 111 51.77 9.49 -26.54
C GLU A 111 50.45 9.79 -25.84
N LEU A 112 49.42 10.25 -26.56
CA LEU A 112 48.10 10.52 -25.97
C LEU A 112 47.41 9.24 -25.46
N ILE A 113 47.54 8.12 -26.16
CA ILE A 113 47.04 6.82 -25.69
C ILE A 113 47.76 6.40 -24.41
N ALA A 114 49.08 6.53 -24.34
CA ALA A 114 49.85 6.19 -23.15
C ALA A 114 49.44 7.07 -21.96
N GLN A 115 49.22 8.36 -22.18
CA GLN A 115 48.72 9.26 -21.13
C GLN A 115 47.30 8.89 -20.70
N HIS A 116 46.40 8.59 -21.64
CA HIS A 116 45.05 8.10 -21.35
C HIS A 116 45.07 6.83 -20.49
N ASP A 117 45.85 5.84 -20.89
CA ASP A 117 45.96 4.54 -20.21
C ASP A 117 46.64 4.64 -18.84
N SER A 118 47.48 5.66 -18.64
CA SER A 118 48.09 5.94 -17.33
C SER A 118 47.13 6.61 -16.33
N SER A 119 46.02 7.19 -16.81
CA SER A 119 45.04 7.87 -15.96
C SER A 119 44.42 6.92 -14.93
N LEU A 120 44.10 7.43 -13.75
CA LEU A 120 43.44 6.63 -12.71
C LEU A 120 42.11 6.05 -13.21
N LEU A 121 41.36 6.82 -13.99
CA LEU A 121 40.09 6.38 -14.54
C LEU A 121 40.26 5.21 -15.51
N SER A 122 41.21 5.30 -16.44
CA SER A 122 41.48 4.20 -17.38
C SER A 122 42.07 2.97 -16.68
N ARG A 123 42.96 3.12 -15.69
CA ARG A 123 43.58 1.99 -14.99
C ARG A 123 42.60 1.12 -14.21
N PHE A 124 41.54 1.72 -13.66
CA PHE A 124 40.55 1.04 -12.84
C PHE A 124 39.19 0.84 -13.53
N SER A 125 39.03 1.27 -14.78
CA SER A 125 37.86 0.93 -15.61
C SER A 125 37.93 -0.53 -16.08
N LEU A 126 36.79 -1.05 -16.53
CA LEU A 126 36.78 -2.31 -17.26
C LEU A 126 37.00 -2.02 -18.74
N VAL A 127 38.05 -2.62 -19.32
CA VAL A 127 38.32 -2.55 -20.76
C VAL A 127 38.31 -3.97 -21.31
N PRO A 128 37.32 -4.37 -22.12
CA PRO A 128 37.21 -5.75 -22.63
C PRO A 128 38.51 -6.28 -23.25
N ALA A 129 39.20 -5.48 -24.07
CA ALA A 129 40.45 -5.85 -24.73
C ALA A 129 41.59 -6.24 -23.77
N ARG A 130 41.56 -5.81 -22.50
CA ARG A 130 42.56 -6.18 -21.48
C ARG A 130 42.37 -7.61 -20.94
N GLY A 131 41.29 -8.30 -21.33
CA GLY A 131 41.01 -9.68 -20.95
C GLY A 131 40.54 -9.83 -19.50
N LEU A 132 40.66 -11.03 -18.93
CA LEU A 132 40.07 -11.33 -17.62
C LEU A 132 40.91 -10.81 -16.43
N ALA A 133 42.23 -10.66 -16.60
CA ALA A 133 43.15 -10.29 -15.53
C ALA A 133 43.24 -8.77 -15.34
N GLN A 134 42.15 -8.15 -14.88
CA GLN A 134 42.08 -6.71 -14.62
C GLN A 134 41.26 -6.40 -13.36
N PRO A 135 41.59 -5.33 -12.60
CA PRO A 135 40.79 -4.89 -11.47
C PRO A 135 39.41 -4.35 -11.90
N GLY A 136 39.33 -3.94 -13.18
CA GLY A 136 38.17 -3.37 -13.83
C GLY A 136 36.89 -4.15 -13.59
N TRP A 137 36.92 -5.48 -13.48
CA TRP A 137 35.72 -6.30 -13.20
C TRP A 137 34.96 -5.89 -11.95
N LEU A 138 35.65 -5.37 -10.94
CA LEU A 138 35.03 -4.90 -9.71
C LEU A 138 35.01 -3.36 -9.64
N THR A 139 36.13 -2.71 -9.97
CA THR A 139 36.30 -1.29 -9.70
C THR A 139 35.48 -0.38 -10.59
N TYR A 140 35.11 -0.83 -11.79
CA TYR A 140 34.34 -0.02 -12.74
C TYR A 140 32.98 0.42 -12.19
N MET A 141 32.36 -0.39 -11.34
CA MET A 141 31.06 -0.13 -10.72
C MET A 141 31.04 1.14 -9.86
N PHE A 142 32.20 1.61 -9.44
CA PHE A 142 32.30 2.76 -8.52
C PHE A 142 32.84 4.02 -9.20
N LEU A 143 33.37 3.91 -10.42
CA LEU A 143 33.91 5.02 -11.20
C LEU A 143 32.82 5.71 -12.02
N HIS A 144 32.93 7.03 -12.21
CA HIS A 144 31.94 7.82 -12.94
C HIS A 144 32.58 8.90 -13.81
N LEU A 145 31.93 9.22 -14.93
CA LEU A 145 32.35 10.25 -15.89
C LEU A 145 31.51 11.51 -15.73
N GLY A 146 32.03 12.49 -15.00
CA GLY A 146 31.33 13.75 -14.74
C GLY A 146 30.15 13.66 -13.78
N TRP A 147 29.67 14.83 -13.37
CA TRP A 147 28.66 14.99 -12.33
C TRP A 147 27.31 14.36 -12.67
N MET A 148 26.84 14.54 -13.91
CA MET A 148 25.54 14.00 -14.33
C MET A 148 25.50 12.47 -14.32
N HIS A 149 26.62 11.82 -14.65
CA HIS A 149 26.72 10.37 -14.62
C HIS A 149 26.66 9.85 -13.18
N LEU A 150 27.38 10.48 -12.24
CA LEU A 150 27.31 10.12 -10.81
C LEU A 150 25.91 10.35 -10.25
N LEU A 151 25.36 11.56 -10.40
CA LEU A 151 24.07 11.93 -9.83
C LEU A 151 22.92 11.09 -10.39
N GLY A 152 22.96 10.78 -11.70
CA GLY A 152 21.99 9.88 -12.33
C GLY A 152 22.04 8.48 -11.72
N ASN A 153 23.23 7.89 -11.60
CA ASN A 153 23.38 6.57 -10.98
C ASN A 153 22.89 6.56 -9.53
N LEU A 154 23.28 7.55 -8.73
CA LEU A 154 22.86 7.65 -7.33
C LEU A 154 21.34 7.84 -7.20
N LEU A 155 20.69 8.55 -8.13
CA LEU A 155 19.24 8.72 -8.13
C LEU A 155 18.51 7.39 -8.36
N PHE A 156 18.86 6.65 -9.42
CA PHE A 156 18.24 5.36 -9.70
C PHE A 156 18.57 4.31 -8.63
N PHE A 157 19.80 4.35 -8.11
CA PHE A 157 20.23 3.54 -6.98
C PHE A 157 19.39 3.85 -5.73
N TYR A 158 19.21 5.13 -5.38
CA TYR A 158 18.38 5.56 -4.26
C TYR A 158 16.95 5.04 -4.35
N VAL A 159 16.31 5.17 -5.53
CA VAL A 159 14.90 4.76 -5.72
C VAL A 159 14.71 3.25 -5.56
N THR A 160 15.69 2.45 -5.95
CA THR A 160 15.56 0.99 -6.00
C THR A 160 16.18 0.27 -4.82
N SER A 161 17.40 0.66 -4.47
CA SER A 161 18.33 -0.18 -3.71
C SER A 161 18.13 -0.11 -2.22
N LEU A 162 17.64 1.02 -1.69
CA LEU A 162 17.32 1.14 -0.27
C LEU A 162 16.25 0.14 0.15
N LEU A 163 15.21 -0.02 -0.68
CA LEU A 163 14.10 -0.94 -0.44
C LEU A 163 14.52 -2.41 -0.64
N LEU A 164 15.44 -2.67 -1.56
CA LEU A 164 15.99 -4.01 -1.74
C LEU A 164 16.89 -4.41 -0.57
N GLU A 165 17.73 -3.50 -0.07
CA GLU A 165 18.51 -3.75 1.15
C GLU A 165 17.58 -3.97 2.35
N ASP A 166 16.50 -3.20 2.44
CA ASP A 166 15.50 -3.36 3.50
C ASP A 166 14.57 -4.56 3.30
N ALA A 167 14.52 -5.20 2.13
CA ALA A 167 13.81 -6.48 1.99
C ALA A 167 14.74 -7.66 2.24
N TRP A 168 15.97 -7.59 1.73
CA TRP A 168 16.88 -8.73 1.67
C TRP A 168 17.93 -8.76 2.76
N GLY A 169 18.08 -7.65 3.47
CA GLY A 169 19.15 -7.47 4.43
C GLY A 169 20.51 -7.24 3.79
N ARG A 170 21.42 -6.73 4.61
CA ARG A 170 22.75 -6.26 4.22
C ARG A 170 23.60 -7.26 3.42
N PRO A 171 23.84 -8.51 3.87
CA PRO A 171 24.79 -9.38 3.19
C PRO A 171 24.27 -9.87 1.84
N LEU A 172 22.97 -10.19 1.76
CA LEU A 172 22.36 -10.65 0.51
C LEU A 172 22.31 -9.51 -0.52
N PHE A 173 21.92 -8.31 -0.10
CA PHE A 173 21.91 -7.14 -0.97
C PHE A 173 23.33 -6.77 -1.46
N ALA A 174 24.35 -6.78 -0.58
CA ALA A 174 25.73 -6.51 -0.97
C ALA A 174 26.23 -7.51 -2.03
N GLY A 175 25.99 -8.81 -1.81
CA GLY A 175 26.35 -9.85 -2.77
C GLY A 175 25.59 -9.70 -4.08
N PHE A 176 24.28 -9.43 -4.02
CA PHE A 176 23.45 -9.21 -5.20
C PHE A 176 23.93 -8.03 -6.05
N TYR A 177 24.28 -6.90 -5.44
CA TYR A 177 24.80 -5.74 -6.14
C TYR A 177 26.11 -6.05 -6.88
N VAL A 178 27.07 -6.68 -6.19
CA VAL A 178 28.38 -7.02 -6.77
C VAL A 178 28.23 -8.05 -7.90
N VAL A 179 27.46 -9.12 -7.68
CA VAL A 179 27.23 -10.14 -8.70
C VAL A 179 26.47 -9.56 -9.89
N GLY A 180 25.47 -8.71 -9.65
CA GLY A 180 24.73 -8.03 -10.71
C GLY A 180 25.62 -7.15 -11.58
N GLY A 181 26.56 -6.42 -10.97
CA GLY A 181 27.58 -5.69 -11.71
C GLY A 181 28.51 -6.60 -12.49
N LEU A 182 29.03 -7.68 -11.88
CA LEU A 182 29.88 -8.64 -12.61
C LEU A 182 29.17 -9.24 -13.82
N VAL A 183 27.89 -9.63 -13.68
CA VAL A 183 27.08 -10.16 -14.79
C VAL A 183 26.83 -9.09 -15.84
N ALA A 184 26.57 -7.84 -15.45
CA ALA A 184 26.46 -6.72 -16.38
C ALA A 184 27.77 -6.53 -17.18
N GLY A 185 28.92 -6.59 -16.53
CA GLY A 185 30.21 -6.51 -17.20
C GLY A 185 30.46 -7.69 -18.16
N VAL A 186 30.09 -8.91 -17.75
CA VAL A 186 30.19 -10.10 -18.61
C VAL A 186 29.26 -9.99 -19.82
N ALA A 187 28.05 -9.48 -19.65
CA ALA A 187 27.11 -9.27 -20.75
C ALA A 187 27.65 -8.30 -21.79
N HIS A 188 28.33 -7.23 -21.36
CA HIS A 188 28.98 -6.31 -22.30
C HIS A 188 30.22 -6.93 -22.95
N TYR A 189 31.09 -7.57 -22.16
CA TYR A 189 32.29 -8.27 -22.62
C TYR A 189 31.97 -9.33 -23.68
N ALA A 190 30.89 -10.10 -23.50
CA ALA A 190 30.51 -11.18 -24.42
C ALA A 190 30.10 -10.68 -25.81
N ILE A 191 29.68 -9.42 -25.94
CA ILE A 191 29.24 -8.83 -27.20
C ILE A 191 30.42 -8.27 -27.99
N ASP A 192 31.37 -7.64 -27.30
CA ASP A 192 32.57 -7.07 -27.93
C ASP A 192 33.82 -7.28 -27.05
N PRO A 193 34.40 -8.49 -27.03
CA PRO A 193 35.58 -8.80 -26.20
C PRO A 193 36.84 -8.02 -26.58
N ALA A 194 36.90 -7.55 -27.83
CA ALA A 194 38.01 -6.78 -28.37
C ALA A 194 37.85 -5.27 -28.16
N SER A 195 36.76 -4.82 -27.51
CA SER A 195 36.50 -3.40 -27.31
C SER A 195 37.60 -2.76 -26.46
N GLU A 196 38.17 -1.69 -26.99
CA GLU A 196 39.12 -0.84 -26.28
C GLU A 196 38.43 0.26 -25.45
N SER A 197 37.11 0.33 -25.53
CA SER A 197 36.32 1.36 -24.87
C SER A 197 36.33 1.15 -23.34
N VAL A 198 36.55 2.23 -22.59
CA VAL A 198 36.49 2.19 -21.12
C VAL A 198 35.04 2.07 -20.65
N MET A 199 34.75 1.04 -19.87
CA MET A 199 33.48 0.88 -19.18
C MET A 199 33.63 1.33 -17.73
N VAL A 200 32.80 2.29 -17.33
CA VAL A 200 32.75 2.89 -16.00
C VAL A 200 31.30 3.21 -15.66
N GLY A 201 30.94 3.10 -14.39
CA GLY A 201 29.62 3.46 -13.89
C GLY A 201 28.97 2.34 -13.10
N ALA A 202 28.24 2.72 -12.05
CA ALA A 202 27.41 1.81 -11.27
C ALA A 202 26.22 1.25 -12.07
N SER A 203 25.95 1.77 -13.26
CA SER A 203 24.68 1.63 -13.96
C SER A 203 24.30 0.18 -14.31
N GLY A 204 25.29 -0.69 -14.57
CA GLY A 204 25.03 -2.13 -14.75
C GLY A 204 24.52 -2.81 -13.48
N ALA A 205 25.16 -2.53 -12.33
CA ALA A 205 24.71 -3.03 -11.04
C ALA A 205 23.37 -2.40 -10.60
N VAL A 206 23.18 -1.11 -10.88
CA VAL A 206 21.90 -0.41 -10.66
C VAL A 206 20.81 -1.01 -11.54
N ALA A 207 21.10 -1.37 -12.79
CA ALA A 207 20.15 -2.05 -13.68
C ALA A 207 19.71 -3.39 -13.10
N ALA A 208 20.62 -4.15 -12.47
CA ALA A 208 20.25 -5.34 -11.71
C ALA A 208 19.32 -5.04 -10.54
N CYS A 209 19.58 -3.99 -9.77
CA CYS A 209 18.64 -3.54 -8.74
C CYS A 209 17.29 -3.13 -9.34
N MET A 210 17.25 -2.45 -10.49
CA MET A 210 16.02 -2.09 -11.19
C MET A 210 15.23 -3.33 -11.65
N GLY A 211 15.90 -4.33 -12.20
CA GLY A 211 15.28 -5.59 -12.61
C GLY A 211 14.63 -6.33 -11.43
N ALA A 212 15.33 -6.41 -10.31
CA ALA A 212 14.77 -6.97 -9.08
C ALA A 212 13.60 -6.14 -8.53
N PHE A 213 13.75 -4.81 -8.50
CA PHE A 213 12.73 -3.88 -8.03
C PHE A 213 11.43 -3.99 -8.85
N CYS A 214 11.57 -4.07 -10.18
CA CYS A 214 10.46 -4.21 -11.13
C CYS A 214 9.52 -5.37 -10.76
N LEU A 215 10.09 -6.49 -10.29
CA LEU A 215 9.32 -7.66 -9.87
C LEU A 215 8.91 -7.59 -8.40
N ARG A 216 9.87 -7.34 -7.50
CA ARG A 216 9.68 -7.45 -6.05
C ARG A 216 8.77 -6.36 -5.48
N PHE A 217 8.81 -5.18 -6.09
CA PHE A 217 8.03 -4.01 -5.72
C PHE A 217 7.12 -3.56 -6.88
N ALA A 218 6.64 -4.50 -7.69
CA ALA A 218 5.84 -4.25 -8.88
C ALA A 218 4.68 -3.25 -8.65
N GLN A 219 3.94 -3.41 -7.55
CA GLN A 219 2.77 -2.60 -7.23
C GLN A 219 3.10 -1.29 -6.48
N ARG A 220 4.34 -1.11 -6.01
CA ARG A 220 4.75 0.14 -5.34
C ARG A 220 4.76 1.27 -6.35
N ARG A 221 4.29 2.45 -5.94
CA ARG A 221 4.20 3.63 -6.83
C ARG A 221 5.48 4.43 -6.75
N VAL A 222 6.21 4.48 -7.86
CA VAL A 222 7.37 5.36 -8.06
C VAL A 222 6.86 6.74 -8.44
N ARG A 223 7.25 7.77 -7.69
CA ARG A 223 6.85 9.15 -7.94
C ARG A 223 7.73 9.73 -9.03
N ILE A 224 7.16 9.99 -10.19
CA ILE A 224 7.85 10.60 -11.33
C ILE A 224 7.56 12.09 -11.33
N GLY A 225 8.61 12.91 -11.13
CA GLY A 225 8.55 14.34 -11.34
C GLY A 225 8.73 14.68 -12.81
N TYR A 226 7.95 15.63 -13.33
CA TYR A 226 8.14 16.15 -14.68
C TYR A 226 8.40 17.66 -14.68
N PHE A 227 9.31 18.09 -15.56
CA PHE A 227 9.61 19.50 -15.78
C PHE A 227 9.69 19.81 -17.28
N VAL A 228 8.87 20.78 -17.73
CA VAL A 228 8.85 21.24 -19.12
C VAL A 228 9.60 22.57 -19.23
N TRP A 229 10.88 22.50 -19.62
CA TRP A 229 11.79 23.65 -19.69
C TRP A 229 11.27 24.82 -20.55
N LEU A 230 10.56 24.51 -21.63
CA LEU A 230 10.13 25.51 -22.62
C LEU A 230 8.98 26.39 -22.12
N LEU A 231 8.19 25.90 -21.16
CA LEU A 231 7.00 26.60 -20.69
C LEU A 231 7.14 27.19 -19.29
N LYS A 232 8.16 26.85 -18.49
CA LYS A 232 8.39 27.30 -17.08
C LYS A 232 7.16 27.22 -16.13
N ILE A 233 6.02 26.69 -16.59
CA ILE A 233 4.71 26.73 -15.92
C ILE A 233 4.27 25.32 -15.48
N PHE A 234 4.73 24.27 -16.16
CA PHE A 234 4.33 22.88 -15.87
C PHE A 234 5.39 22.14 -15.03
N ARG A 235 5.11 22.04 -13.74
CA ARG A 235 5.82 21.22 -12.76
C ARG A 235 4.82 20.39 -11.98
N GLY A 236 5.08 19.10 -11.83
CA GLY A 236 4.19 18.21 -11.09
C GLY A 236 4.83 16.84 -10.86
N THR A 237 4.11 16.00 -10.13
CA THR A 237 4.49 14.61 -9.87
C THR A 237 3.31 13.71 -10.17
N PHE A 238 3.58 12.54 -10.76
CA PHE A 238 2.58 11.49 -10.92
C PHE A 238 3.14 10.14 -10.49
N PRO A 239 2.31 9.26 -9.88
CA PRO A 239 2.74 7.93 -9.50
C PRO A 239 2.74 6.99 -10.71
N VAL A 240 3.76 6.13 -10.79
CA VAL A 240 3.88 5.06 -11.78
C VAL A 240 4.14 3.74 -11.05
N PRO A 241 3.39 2.65 -11.31
CA PRO A 241 3.70 1.35 -10.71
C PRO A 241 5.13 0.92 -11.05
N GLY A 242 5.83 0.32 -10.08
CA GLY A 242 7.25 -0.05 -10.20
C GLY A 242 7.52 -0.96 -11.40
N TRP A 243 6.61 -1.88 -11.72
CA TRP A 243 6.74 -2.75 -12.90
C TRP A 243 6.65 -1.97 -14.22
N VAL A 244 5.80 -0.93 -14.28
CA VAL A 244 5.66 -0.07 -15.47
C VAL A 244 6.91 0.79 -15.61
N TRP A 245 7.36 1.42 -14.53
CA TRP A 245 8.55 2.28 -14.56
C TRP A 245 9.81 1.49 -14.96
N GLY A 246 10.07 0.35 -14.30
CA GLY A 246 11.20 -0.52 -14.63
C GLY A 246 11.09 -1.13 -16.03
N GLY A 247 9.90 -1.57 -16.44
CA GLY A 247 9.65 -2.16 -17.75
C GLY A 247 9.83 -1.16 -18.90
N LEU A 248 9.33 0.07 -18.76
CA LEU A 248 9.54 1.13 -19.76
C LEU A 248 11.01 1.52 -19.87
N TRP A 249 11.72 1.62 -18.74
CA TRP A 249 13.15 1.88 -18.74
C TRP A 249 13.94 0.78 -19.46
N PHE A 250 13.67 -0.49 -19.14
CA PHE A 250 14.30 -1.62 -19.81
C PHE A 250 13.96 -1.68 -21.30
N GLY A 251 12.70 -1.45 -21.67
CA GLY A 251 12.27 -1.38 -23.06
C GLY A 251 12.99 -0.28 -23.84
N ASN A 252 13.27 0.87 -23.21
CA ASN A 252 14.07 1.94 -23.79
C ASN A 252 15.53 1.52 -24.03
N GLU A 253 16.16 0.78 -23.11
CA GLU A 253 17.52 0.24 -23.32
C GLU A 253 17.57 -0.74 -24.50
N VAL A 254 16.61 -1.67 -24.57
CA VAL A 254 16.49 -2.63 -25.68
C VAL A 254 16.26 -1.90 -27.02
N LEU A 255 15.38 -0.90 -27.02
CA LEU A 255 15.11 -0.09 -28.22
C LEU A 255 16.35 0.70 -28.66
N ASN A 256 17.07 1.31 -27.73
CA ASN A 256 18.31 2.02 -28.03
C ASN A 256 19.36 1.10 -28.62
N TYR A 257 19.53 -0.11 -28.07
CA TYR A 257 20.42 -1.10 -28.67
C TYR A 257 19.96 -1.50 -30.08
N TYR A 258 18.68 -1.72 -30.30
CA TYR A 258 18.16 -2.09 -31.62
C TYR A 258 18.35 -0.98 -32.67
N LEU A 259 18.12 0.28 -32.29
CA LEU A 259 18.19 1.43 -33.20
C LEU A 259 19.61 1.94 -33.45
N LEU A 260 20.46 1.91 -32.42
CA LEU A 260 21.79 2.57 -32.44
C LEU A 260 22.95 1.57 -32.31
N GLY A 261 22.67 0.31 -31.96
CA GLY A 261 23.68 -0.71 -31.67
C GLY A 261 24.55 -0.33 -30.48
N ASN A 262 25.84 -0.71 -30.53
CA ASN A 262 26.85 -0.28 -29.57
C ASN A 262 27.31 1.18 -29.76
N ASN A 263 26.74 1.95 -30.72
CA ASN A 263 27.24 3.27 -31.10
C ASN A 263 26.70 4.44 -30.25
N THR A 264 26.30 4.16 -29.00
CA THR A 264 25.66 5.14 -28.09
C THR A 264 26.64 5.80 -27.13
N GLY A 265 27.91 5.35 -27.08
CA GLY A 265 28.85 5.72 -26.02
C GLY A 265 28.48 5.23 -24.62
N VAL A 266 27.47 4.36 -24.51
CA VAL A 266 26.96 3.78 -23.26
C VAL A 266 26.99 2.26 -23.40
N ALA A 267 27.40 1.56 -22.34
CA ALA A 267 27.40 0.10 -22.30
C ALA A 267 25.96 -0.47 -22.15
N VAL A 268 25.11 -0.28 -23.16
CA VAL A 268 23.68 -0.67 -23.12
C VAL A 268 23.50 -2.16 -22.81
N MET A 269 24.42 -3.01 -23.29
CA MET A 269 24.39 -4.44 -22.97
C MET A 269 24.69 -4.76 -21.51
N ALA A 270 25.46 -3.93 -20.82
CA ALA A 270 25.61 -4.04 -19.38
C ALA A 270 24.28 -3.75 -18.66
N HIS A 271 23.51 -2.76 -19.13
CA HIS A 271 22.19 -2.45 -18.57
C HIS A 271 21.20 -3.59 -18.80
N ILE A 272 21.14 -4.12 -20.03
CA ILE A 272 20.25 -5.23 -20.37
C ILE A 272 20.61 -6.49 -19.56
N GLY A 273 21.90 -6.86 -19.55
CA GLY A 273 22.37 -8.03 -18.80
C GLY A 273 22.16 -7.90 -17.30
N GLY A 274 22.46 -6.73 -16.73
CA GLY A 274 22.18 -6.43 -15.33
C GLY A 274 20.70 -6.55 -15.00
N PHE A 275 19.82 -5.90 -15.77
CA PHE A 275 18.38 -5.95 -15.54
C PHE A 275 17.81 -7.38 -15.60
N VAL A 276 18.20 -8.16 -16.63
CA VAL A 276 17.77 -9.55 -16.78
C VAL A 276 18.24 -10.39 -15.60
N PHE A 277 19.50 -10.25 -15.18
CA PHE A 277 20.01 -10.92 -13.98
C PHE A 277 19.18 -10.59 -12.75
N GLY A 278 18.89 -9.30 -12.55
CA GLY A 278 18.16 -8.87 -11.37
C GLY A 278 16.72 -9.35 -11.34
N PHE A 279 16.04 -9.32 -12.48
CA PHE A 279 14.69 -9.84 -12.64
C PHE A 279 14.64 -11.36 -12.42
N ALA A 280 15.60 -12.11 -12.98
CA ALA A 280 15.72 -13.55 -12.81
C ALA A 280 16.06 -13.92 -11.35
N GLY A 281 16.97 -13.19 -10.71
CA GLY A 281 17.33 -13.38 -9.31
C GLY A 281 16.15 -13.16 -8.37
N ALA A 282 15.40 -12.07 -8.56
CA ALA A 282 14.18 -11.83 -7.79
C ALA A 282 13.10 -12.88 -8.06
N SER A 283 12.98 -13.36 -9.32
CA SER A 283 12.05 -14.45 -9.67
C SER A 283 12.42 -15.74 -8.95
N LEU A 284 13.71 -16.09 -8.91
CA LEU A 284 14.20 -17.27 -8.21
C LEU A 284 13.92 -17.19 -6.71
N LEU A 285 14.21 -16.05 -6.08
CA LEU A 285 13.93 -15.83 -4.66
C LEU A 285 12.43 -15.96 -4.33
N ARG A 286 11.57 -15.45 -5.22
CA ARG A 286 10.11 -15.57 -5.09
C ARG A 286 9.62 -17.01 -5.25
N VAL A 287 10.07 -17.72 -6.29
CA VAL A 287 9.63 -19.10 -6.58
C VAL A 287 10.11 -20.07 -5.50
N THR A 288 11.34 -19.89 -5.00
CA THR A 288 11.90 -20.74 -3.95
C THR A 288 11.40 -20.38 -2.55
N GLN A 289 10.65 -19.27 -2.41
CA GLN A 289 10.23 -18.69 -1.12
C GLN A 289 11.40 -18.48 -0.15
N LEU A 290 12.62 -18.26 -0.67
CA LEU A 290 13.82 -18.18 0.15
C LEU A 290 13.81 -16.90 1.01
N GLU A 291 13.15 -15.85 0.52
CA GLU A 291 12.87 -14.64 1.31
C GLU A 291 12.09 -14.96 2.58
N GLU A 292 11.00 -15.72 2.47
CA GLU A 292 10.13 -16.07 3.60
C GLU A 292 10.76 -17.11 4.53
N ARG A 293 11.48 -18.08 3.97
CA ARG A 293 12.04 -19.22 4.71
C ARG A 293 13.34 -18.90 5.43
N VAL A 294 14.19 -18.05 4.86
CA VAL A 294 15.57 -17.85 5.32
C VAL A 294 15.82 -16.38 5.67
N VAL A 295 15.44 -15.46 4.77
CA VAL A 295 15.83 -14.06 4.90
C VAL A 295 15.01 -13.35 5.98
N ALA A 296 13.68 -13.44 5.94
CA ALA A 296 12.79 -12.82 6.92
C ALA A 296 13.05 -13.32 8.35
N PRO A 297 13.19 -14.64 8.62
CA PRO A 297 13.53 -15.13 9.96
C PRO A 297 14.92 -14.70 10.44
N ALA A 298 15.94 -14.74 9.56
CA ALA A 298 17.29 -14.32 9.92
C ALA A 298 17.40 -12.81 10.20
N LEU A 299 16.59 -12.00 9.52
CA LEU A 299 16.49 -10.57 9.77
C LEU A 299 15.76 -10.27 11.08
N ALA A 300 14.62 -10.92 11.32
CA ALA A 300 13.88 -10.82 12.59
C ALA A 300 14.77 -11.19 13.78
N ALA A 301 15.48 -12.33 13.69
CA ALA A 301 16.40 -12.81 14.73
C ALA A 301 17.54 -11.82 15.04
N LYS A 302 18.06 -11.10 14.03
CA LYS A 302 19.13 -10.09 14.22
C LYS A 302 18.63 -8.76 14.77
N GLN A 303 17.35 -8.44 14.61
CA GLN A 303 16.76 -7.18 15.07
C GLN A 303 16.20 -7.26 16.49
N GLY A 304 16.24 -8.43 17.13
CA GLY A 304 15.42 -8.68 18.32
C GLY A 304 13.92 -8.52 18.02
N GLY A 305 13.56 -8.48 16.73
CA GLY A 305 12.20 -8.43 16.25
C GLY A 305 11.59 -9.80 16.44
N TRP A 306 10.38 -9.81 16.98
CA TRP A 306 9.56 -10.99 17.26
C TRP A 306 9.74 -12.07 16.18
N VAL A 307 10.57 -13.07 16.50
CA VAL A 307 10.54 -14.34 15.79
C VAL A 307 9.29 -15.02 16.32
N ALA A 308 8.29 -15.24 15.46
CA ALA A 308 7.17 -16.10 15.81
C ALA A 308 7.76 -17.41 16.36
N ASP A 309 7.57 -17.64 17.66
CA ASP A 309 8.10 -18.82 18.33
C ASP A 309 7.70 -20.05 17.49
N PRO A 310 8.62 -20.95 17.09
CA PRO A 310 8.25 -22.11 16.29
C PRO A 310 7.09 -22.90 16.91
N ARG A 311 6.98 -22.89 18.25
CA ARG A 311 5.88 -23.51 19.01
C ARG A 311 4.55 -22.79 18.83
N LEU A 312 4.56 -21.48 18.57
CA LEU A 312 3.38 -20.69 18.19
C LEU A 312 2.90 -21.10 16.79
N ALA A 313 3.83 -21.19 15.83
CA ALA A 313 3.51 -21.60 14.46
C ALA A 313 2.92 -23.01 14.42
N GLU A 314 3.53 -23.97 15.12
CA GLU A 314 3.00 -25.33 15.27
C GLU A 314 1.60 -25.35 15.90
N ALA A 315 1.37 -24.55 16.95
CA ALA A 315 0.07 -24.48 17.62
C ALA A 315 -1.01 -23.86 16.73
N GLN A 316 -0.65 -22.85 15.94
CA GLN A 316 -1.54 -22.19 15.00
C GLN A 316 -1.88 -23.10 13.82
N GLU A 317 -0.89 -23.80 13.26
CA GLU A 317 -1.10 -24.77 12.18
C GLU A 317 -2.05 -25.89 12.63
N ALA A 318 -1.92 -26.39 13.86
CA ALA A 318 -2.86 -27.37 14.40
C ALA A 318 -4.29 -26.80 14.50
N LEU A 319 -4.42 -25.51 14.86
CA LEU A 319 -5.72 -24.83 14.91
C LEU A 319 -6.34 -24.70 13.51
N ASP A 320 -5.53 -24.33 12.52
CA ASP A 320 -5.94 -24.16 11.12
C ASP A 320 -6.35 -25.50 10.48
N GLN A 321 -5.72 -26.60 10.89
CA GLN A 321 -6.10 -27.97 10.52
C GLN A 321 -7.35 -28.48 11.26
N GLY A 322 -7.90 -27.69 12.19
CA GLY A 322 -9.07 -28.06 13.00
C GLY A 322 -8.76 -28.93 14.22
N ASP A 323 -7.50 -29.26 14.49
CA ASP A 323 -7.08 -29.97 15.70
C ASP A 323 -6.98 -29.01 16.90
N ARG A 324 -8.15 -28.64 17.43
CA ARG A 324 -8.28 -27.77 18.62
C ARG A 324 -7.58 -28.35 19.85
N THR A 325 -7.39 -29.68 19.94
CA THR A 325 -6.75 -30.30 21.12
C THR A 325 -5.24 -30.10 21.06
N ALA A 326 -4.62 -30.37 19.92
CA ALA A 326 -3.20 -30.12 19.70
C ALA A 326 -2.87 -28.62 19.78
N ALA A 327 -3.72 -27.77 19.19
CA ALA A 327 -3.56 -26.31 19.26
C ALA A 327 -3.56 -25.80 20.71
N ARG A 328 -4.57 -26.21 21.50
CA ARG A 328 -4.69 -25.85 22.91
C ARG A 328 -3.45 -26.31 23.70
N ALA A 329 -2.99 -27.54 23.49
CA ALA A 329 -1.78 -28.06 24.13
C ALA A 329 -0.52 -27.27 23.71
N GLY A 330 -0.42 -26.87 22.43
CA GLY A 330 0.63 -26.02 21.90
C GLY A 330 0.70 -24.66 22.59
N PHE A 331 -0.41 -23.90 22.58
CA PHE A 331 -0.47 -22.60 23.25
C PHE A 331 -0.22 -22.70 24.76
N GLN A 332 -0.74 -23.73 25.43
CA GLN A 332 -0.47 -23.94 26.87
C GLN A 332 1.01 -24.22 27.16
N ARG A 333 1.69 -25.02 26.32
CA ARG A 333 3.13 -25.26 26.45
C ARG A 333 3.93 -23.97 26.27
N LEU A 334 3.54 -23.15 25.32
CA LEU A 334 4.17 -21.84 25.09
C LEU A 334 4.00 -20.93 26.30
N LEU A 335 2.79 -20.82 26.84
CA LEU A 335 2.49 -20.01 28.03
C LEU A 335 3.17 -20.50 29.31
N LYS A 336 3.53 -21.79 29.43
CA LYS A 336 4.36 -22.26 30.55
C LYS A 336 5.75 -21.65 30.55
N THR A 337 6.33 -21.45 29.37
CA THR A 337 7.66 -20.85 29.22
C THR A 337 7.63 -19.33 29.07
N GLN A 338 6.55 -18.79 28.49
CA GLN A 338 6.35 -17.36 28.23
C GLN A 338 4.94 -16.95 28.68
N PRO A 339 4.73 -16.71 29.99
CA PRO A 339 3.39 -16.48 30.55
C PRO A 339 2.64 -15.28 29.99
N ASP A 340 3.36 -14.27 29.48
CA ASP A 340 2.82 -13.02 28.91
C ASP A 340 2.83 -12.99 27.38
N HIS A 341 2.97 -14.14 26.72
CA HIS A 341 2.97 -14.21 25.26
C HIS A 341 1.57 -13.85 24.70
N THR A 342 1.46 -12.69 24.06
CA THR A 342 0.18 -12.07 23.67
C THR A 342 -0.63 -12.95 22.73
N ASP A 343 -0.03 -13.48 21.67
CA ASP A 343 -0.78 -14.22 20.65
C ASP A 343 -1.32 -15.55 21.19
N ALA A 344 -0.49 -16.28 21.96
CA ALA A 344 -0.92 -17.49 22.65
C ALA A 344 -2.04 -17.22 23.66
N LEU A 345 -2.01 -16.09 24.37
CA LEU A 345 -3.09 -15.68 25.28
C LEU A 345 -4.37 -15.32 24.50
N LEU A 346 -4.27 -14.61 23.38
CA LEU A 346 -5.41 -14.25 22.54
C LEU A 346 -6.04 -15.49 21.90
N SER A 347 -5.25 -16.36 21.26
CA SER A 347 -5.74 -17.58 20.62
C SER A 347 -6.38 -18.52 21.65
N LEU A 348 -5.71 -18.78 22.78
CA LEU A 348 -6.28 -19.62 23.84
C LEU A 348 -7.50 -18.98 24.51
N GLY A 349 -7.48 -17.66 24.71
CA GLY A 349 -8.58 -16.89 25.25
C GLY A 349 -9.82 -16.95 24.35
N ARG A 350 -9.64 -16.76 23.04
CA ARG A 350 -10.68 -16.93 22.03
C ARG A 350 -11.26 -18.33 22.05
N MET A 351 -10.42 -19.36 22.06
CA MET A 351 -10.88 -20.75 22.15
C MET A 351 -11.70 -21.00 23.42
N ASP A 352 -11.29 -20.43 24.56
CA ASP A 352 -12.06 -20.53 25.80
C ASP A 352 -13.41 -19.78 25.73
N LEU A 353 -13.47 -18.62 25.09
CA LEU A 353 -14.73 -17.89 24.86
C LEU A 353 -15.68 -18.69 23.95
N GLU A 354 -15.17 -19.23 22.85
CA GLU A 354 -15.93 -20.10 21.92
C GLU A 354 -16.44 -21.37 22.63
N ASP A 355 -15.66 -21.93 23.54
CA ASP A 355 -16.03 -23.11 24.34
C ASP A 355 -16.97 -22.75 25.52
N GLY A 356 -17.43 -21.50 25.65
CA GLY A 356 -18.31 -21.03 26.72
C GLY A 356 -17.64 -20.82 28.09
N LYS A 357 -16.31 -20.89 28.17
CA LYS A 357 -15.51 -20.67 29.40
C LYS A 357 -15.22 -19.18 29.59
N THR A 358 -16.28 -18.39 29.69
CA THR A 358 -16.25 -16.93 29.64
C THR A 358 -15.23 -16.30 30.60
N GLN A 359 -15.22 -16.68 31.88
CA GLN A 359 -14.31 -16.11 32.87
C GLN A 359 -12.82 -16.34 32.52
N ALA A 360 -12.49 -17.56 32.11
CA ALA A 360 -11.11 -17.93 31.78
C ALA A 360 -10.66 -17.34 30.44
N GLY A 361 -11.59 -17.25 29.47
CA GLY A 361 -11.37 -16.60 28.18
C GLY A 361 -11.12 -15.10 28.35
N THR A 362 -12.03 -14.39 29.02
CA THR A 362 -11.92 -12.95 29.29
C THR A 362 -10.63 -12.61 30.04
N ALA A 363 -10.25 -13.37 31.07
CA ALA A 363 -9.02 -13.10 31.82
C ALA A 363 -7.75 -13.20 30.96
N ARG A 364 -7.69 -14.14 30.00
CA ARG A 364 -6.55 -14.27 29.08
C ARG A 364 -6.51 -13.17 28.05
N VAL A 365 -7.67 -12.89 27.43
CA VAL A 365 -7.81 -11.81 26.44
C VAL A 365 -7.46 -10.48 27.10
N GLU A 366 -8.01 -10.19 28.27
CA GLU A 366 -7.72 -8.96 29.00
C GLU A 366 -6.23 -8.80 29.30
N ARG A 367 -5.54 -9.86 29.73
CA ARG A 367 -4.08 -9.82 29.99
C ARG A 367 -3.29 -9.52 28.71
N ALA A 368 -3.66 -10.15 27.59
CA ALA A 368 -2.99 -9.92 26.31
C ALA A 368 -3.21 -8.49 25.81
N LEU A 369 -4.47 -8.04 25.78
CA LEU A 369 -4.84 -6.70 25.33
C LEU A 369 -4.22 -5.61 26.21
N HIS A 370 -4.18 -5.81 27.54
CA HIS A 370 -3.52 -4.88 28.45
C HIS A 370 -2.02 -4.70 28.14
N THR A 371 -1.37 -5.77 27.69
CA THR A 371 0.04 -5.76 27.29
C THR A 371 0.23 -5.04 25.94
N LEU A 372 -0.64 -5.33 24.97
CA LEU A 372 -0.63 -4.70 23.64
C LEU A 372 -0.91 -3.19 23.71
N ALA A 373 -1.86 -2.75 24.54
CA ALA A 373 -2.21 -1.34 24.70
C ALA A 373 -1.04 -0.45 25.17
N GLY A 374 0.05 -1.02 25.69
CA GLY A 374 1.25 -0.27 26.06
C GLY A 374 2.41 -0.35 25.06
N ARG A 375 2.26 -1.10 23.96
CA ARG A 375 3.38 -1.45 23.07
C ARG A 375 3.04 -1.43 21.57
N ALA A 376 1.77 -1.63 21.21
CA ALA A 376 1.31 -1.73 19.82
C ALA A 376 0.77 -0.39 19.31
N SER A 377 0.76 -0.21 17.99
CA SER A 377 0.00 0.89 17.36
C SER A 377 -1.50 0.68 17.52
N THR A 378 -2.29 1.75 17.38
CA THR A 378 -3.76 1.69 17.46
C THR A 378 -4.33 0.65 16.49
N ASP A 379 -3.85 0.62 15.23
CA ASP A 379 -4.29 -0.34 14.22
C ASP A 379 -4.00 -1.80 14.63
N ALA A 380 -2.81 -2.05 15.18
CA ALA A 380 -2.43 -3.39 15.62
C ALA A 380 -3.25 -3.85 16.84
N LEU A 381 -3.57 -2.93 17.76
CA LEU A 381 -4.47 -3.21 18.88
C LEU A 381 -5.89 -3.50 18.40
N TRP A 382 -6.42 -2.68 17.48
CA TRP A 382 -7.74 -2.90 16.91
C TRP A 382 -7.81 -4.22 16.14
N PHE A 383 -6.81 -4.55 15.31
CA PHE A 383 -6.73 -5.82 14.59
C PHE A 383 -6.76 -7.04 15.53
N ALA A 384 -6.14 -6.94 16.70
CA ALA A 384 -6.21 -7.99 17.72
C ALA A 384 -7.58 -8.07 18.42
N MET A 385 -8.28 -6.94 18.56
CA MET A 385 -9.57 -6.85 19.25
C MET A 385 -10.77 -7.16 18.36
N GLU A 386 -10.75 -6.75 17.09
CA GLU A 386 -11.86 -6.83 16.14
C GLU A 386 -12.49 -8.23 16.06
N PRO A 387 -11.71 -9.33 15.92
CA PRO A 387 -12.27 -10.69 15.88
C PRO A 387 -12.91 -11.14 17.21
N LEU A 388 -12.63 -10.42 18.31
CA LEU A 388 -13.09 -10.74 19.66
C LEU A 388 -14.28 -9.88 20.08
N VAL A 389 -14.63 -8.81 19.37
CA VAL A 389 -15.69 -7.86 19.78
C VAL A 389 -17.03 -8.57 20.05
N SER A 390 -17.38 -9.55 19.22
CA SER A 390 -18.63 -10.31 19.37
C SER A 390 -18.57 -11.43 20.41
N LEU A 391 -17.36 -11.85 20.82
CA LEU A 391 -17.12 -12.97 21.74
C LEU A 391 -16.76 -12.51 23.15
N LEU A 392 -16.11 -11.36 23.29
CA LEU A 392 -15.60 -10.82 24.53
C LEU A 392 -16.69 -10.03 25.24
N PRO A 393 -17.14 -10.45 26.44
CA PRO A 393 -18.00 -9.61 27.27
C PRO A 393 -17.19 -8.43 27.81
N ILE A 394 -17.28 -7.28 27.14
CA ILE A 394 -16.52 -6.06 27.46
C ILE A 394 -16.85 -5.58 28.89
N ASP A 395 -18.08 -5.78 29.34
CA ASP A 395 -18.58 -5.48 30.68
C ASP A 395 -17.90 -6.30 31.79
N ALA A 396 -17.32 -7.46 31.45
CA ALA A 396 -16.58 -8.29 32.39
C ALA A 396 -15.11 -7.90 32.55
N LEU A 397 -14.62 -6.89 31.80
CA LEU A 397 -13.25 -6.38 31.93
C LEU A 397 -13.07 -5.57 33.23
N ARG A 398 -11.85 -5.57 33.79
CA ARG A 398 -11.57 -4.70 34.94
C ARG A 398 -11.58 -3.24 34.49
N PRO A 399 -12.15 -2.31 35.29
CA PRO A 399 -12.23 -0.89 34.91
C PRO A 399 -10.88 -0.26 34.52
N ALA A 400 -9.79 -0.63 35.20
CA ALA A 400 -8.45 -0.15 34.87
C ALA A 400 -7.93 -0.66 33.51
N SER A 401 -8.25 -1.91 33.14
CA SER A 401 -7.90 -2.44 31.82
C SER A 401 -8.73 -1.77 30.74
N ALA A 402 -10.04 -1.62 30.97
CA ALA A 402 -10.94 -0.94 30.05
C ALA A 402 -10.50 0.51 29.80
N TRP A 403 -10.09 1.24 30.84
CA TRP A 403 -9.55 2.61 30.74
C TRP A 403 -8.31 2.69 29.84
N LYS A 404 -7.37 1.74 30.02
CA LYS A 404 -6.14 1.71 29.24
C LYS A 404 -6.41 1.37 27.77
N LEU A 405 -7.32 0.41 27.53
CA LEU A 405 -7.72 0.02 26.18
C LEU A 405 -8.46 1.14 25.46
N ALA A 406 -9.39 1.80 26.15
CA ALA A 406 -10.14 2.92 25.60
C ALA A 406 -9.21 4.05 25.14
N GLN A 407 -8.23 4.45 25.98
CA GLN A 407 -7.25 5.47 25.59
C GLN A 407 -6.39 5.06 24.40
N ALA A 408 -6.00 3.79 24.32
CA ALA A 408 -5.19 3.29 23.21
C ALA A 408 -5.97 3.25 21.89
N LEU A 409 -7.31 3.19 21.93
CA LEU A 409 -8.19 3.22 20.77
C LEU A 409 -8.81 4.60 20.49
N ASP A 410 -8.63 5.58 21.39
CA ASP A 410 -9.17 6.94 21.28
C ASP A 410 -8.10 7.90 20.75
N THR A 411 -7.63 7.62 19.53
CA THR A 411 -6.62 8.42 18.81
C THR A 411 -7.20 8.97 17.51
N GLU A 412 -6.62 10.06 16.97
CA GLU A 412 -7.09 10.65 15.69
C GLU A 412 -7.06 9.65 14.52
N ASP A 413 -6.09 8.74 14.51
CA ASP A 413 -5.91 7.72 13.48
C ASP A 413 -6.71 6.43 13.76
N ALA A 414 -7.56 6.40 14.79
CA ALA A 414 -8.29 5.18 15.15
C ALA A 414 -9.30 4.77 14.06
N PRO A 415 -9.41 3.47 13.73
CA PRO A 415 -10.40 3.00 12.76
C PRO A 415 -11.82 3.40 13.19
N PRO A 416 -12.67 3.94 12.29
CA PRO A 416 -14.04 4.31 12.63
C PRO A 416 -14.88 3.17 13.24
N ALA A 417 -14.58 1.92 12.86
CA ALA A 417 -15.21 0.71 13.41
C ALA A 417 -14.90 0.50 14.91
N SER A 418 -13.81 1.05 15.43
CA SER A 418 -13.43 0.91 16.84
C SER A 418 -14.27 1.78 17.78
N LEU A 419 -14.95 2.80 17.26
CA LEU A 419 -15.51 3.90 18.05
C LEU A 419 -16.59 3.44 19.06
N GLU A 420 -17.44 2.49 18.66
CA GLU A 420 -18.45 1.91 19.57
C GLU A 420 -17.79 1.09 20.68
N THR A 421 -16.75 0.33 20.34
CA THR A 421 -15.98 -0.46 21.30
C THR A 421 -15.23 0.45 22.28
N THR A 422 -14.64 1.54 21.78
CA THR A 422 -13.95 2.57 22.58
C THR A 422 -14.91 3.22 23.58
N GLU A 423 -16.12 3.57 23.15
CA GLU A 423 -17.16 4.12 24.02
C GLU A 423 -17.59 3.12 25.11
N ALA A 424 -17.82 1.86 24.72
CA ALA A 424 -18.16 0.80 25.66
C ALA A 424 -17.06 0.58 26.72
N LEU A 425 -15.79 0.61 26.32
CA LEU A 425 -14.65 0.50 27.23
C LEU A 425 -14.57 1.68 28.20
N TYR A 426 -14.81 2.92 27.76
CA TYR A 426 -14.91 4.07 28.66
C TYR A 426 -16.09 3.95 29.63
N SER A 427 -17.24 3.44 29.18
CA SER A 427 -18.38 3.16 30.06
C SER A 427 -18.04 2.14 31.15
N VAL A 428 -17.32 1.06 30.81
CA VAL A 428 -16.84 0.04 31.77
C VAL A 428 -15.80 0.62 32.72
N ALA A 429 -14.85 1.41 32.23
CA ALA A 429 -13.89 2.14 33.04
C ALA A 429 -14.58 3.07 34.06
N GLY A 430 -15.70 3.68 33.65
CA GLY A 430 -16.59 4.48 34.49
C GLY A 430 -17.29 3.72 35.62
N GLY A 431 -17.23 2.39 35.64
CA GLY A 431 -17.68 1.56 36.78
C GLY A 431 -16.66 1.49 37.93
N GLY A 432 -15.45 2.04 37.74
CA GLY A 432 -14.43 2.14 38.78
C GLY A 432 -14.69 3.26 39.80
N ALA A 433 -13.65 3.63 40.55
CA ALA A 433 -13.70 4.70 41.54
C ALA A 433 -12.67 5.81 41.25
N GLY A 434 -12.92 7.00 41.80
CA GLY A 434 -12.01 8.13 41.73
C GLY A 434 -12.00 8.87 40.39
N ILE A 435 -10.98 9.70 40.19
CA ILE A 435 -10.90 10.64 39.05
C ILE A 435 -10.87 9.94 37.68
N ILE A 436 -10.29 8.74 37.59
CA ILE A 436 -10.23 7.97 36.35
C ILE A 436 -11.63 7.57 35.89
N ALA A 437 -12.50 7.11 36.79
CA ALA A 437 -13.87 6.75 36.47
C ALA A 437 -14.67 7.96 35.98
N VAL A 438 -14.51 9.12 36.62
CA VAL A 438 -15.13 10.38 36.19
C VAL A 438 -14.64 10.80 34.80
N ARG A 439 -13.32 10.76 34.55
CA ARG A 439 -12.75 11.09 33.24
C ARG A 439 -13.22 10.16 32.14
N ALA A 440 -13.32 8.86 32.43
CA ALA A 440 -13.85 7.87 31.49
C ALA A 440 -15.30 8.18 31.10
N LEU A 441 -16.15 8.50 32.08
CA LEU A 441 -17.55 8.86 31.83
C LEU A 441 -17.68 10.17 31.06
N ILE A 442 -16.87 11.18 31.38
CA ILE A 442 -16.79 12.43 30.60
C ILE A 442 -16.46 12.12 29.14
N ARG A 443 -15.42 11.31 28.90
CA ARG A 443 -14.99 10.99 27.54
C ARG A 443 -16.04 10.16 26.78
N ALA A 444 -16.71 9.22 27.44
CA ALA A 444 -17.85 8.49 26.87
C ALA A 444 -19.00 9.43 26.50
N THR A 445 -19.32 10.43 27.34
CA THR A 445 -20.30 11.48 27.04
C THR A 445 -19.90 12.27 25.80
N GLU A 446 -18.65 12.73 25.71
CA GLU A 446 -18.15 13.51 24.58
C GLU A 446 -18.20 12.73 23.26
N LEU A 447 -17.75 11.47 23.26
CA LEU A 447 -17.83 10.59 22.09
C LEU A 447 -19.29 10.40 21.64
N ARG A 448 -20.20 10.24 22.60
CA ARG A 448 -21.63 10.07 22.31
C ARG A 448 -22.25 11.33 21.70
N MET A 449 -21.91 12.50 22.22
CA MET A 449 -22.37 13.79 21.70
C MET A 449 -21.80 14.07 20.30
N ALA A 450 -20.51 13.84 20.09
CA ALA A 450 -19.81 14.18 18.85
C ALA A 450 -20.22 13.27 17.68
N HIS A 451 -20.30 11.95 17.91
CA HIS A 451 -20.44 10.98 16.83
C HIS A 451 -21.86 10.42 16.68
N TYR A 452 -22.58 10.23 17.78
CA TYR A 452 -23.89 9.56 17.77
C TYR A 452 -25.07 10.53 17.94
N LYS A 453 -24.82 11.74 18.43
CA LYS A 453 -25.86 12.74 18.79
C LYS A 453 -26.95 12.18 19.71
N ASP A 454 -26.61 11.15 20.48
CA ASP A 454 -27.48 10.45 21.42
C ASP A 454 -27.30 11.07 22.81
N LEU A 455 -28.09 12.12 23.05
CA LEU A 455 -28.00 12.95 24.26
C LEU A 455 -28.54 12.24 25.51
N GLU A 456 -29.44 11.26 25.36
CA GLU A 456 -29.99 10.51 26.51
C GLU A 456 -28.92 9.59 27.10
N ARG A 457 -28.21 8.83 26.27
CA ARG A 457 -27.12 7.98 26.74
C ARG A 457 -25.93 8.81 27.24
N ALA A 458 -25.66 9.95 26.60
CA ALA A 458 -24.66 10.92 27.06
C ALA A 458 -24.99 11.46 28.47
N ALA A 459 -26.27 11.80 28.71
CA ALA A 459 -26.76 12.21 30.03
C ALA A 459 -26.65 11.07 31.06
N GLY A 460 -26.91 9.83 30.66
CA GLY A 460 -26.73 8.64 31.50
C GLY A 460 -25.30 8.49 32.03
N TYR A 461 -24.28 8.78 31.20
CA TYR A 461 -22.88 8.77 31.65
C TYR A 461 -22.57 9.88 32.64
N LEU A 462 -23.07 11.11 32.41
CA LEU A 462 -22.90 12.20 33.37
C LEU A 462 -23.63 11.92 34.70
N ALA A 463 -24.81 11.32 34.66
CA ALA A 463 -25.54 10.92 35.86
C ALA A 463 -24.73 9.93 36.71
N ARG A 464 -23.98 9.02 36.08
CA ARG A 464 -23.03 8.13 36.76
C ARG A 464 -21.78 8.86 37.28
N ALA A 465 -21.35 9.94 36.62
CA ALA A 465 -20.16 10.70 36.99
C ALA A 465 -20.40 11.63 38.19
N LYS A 466 -21.57 12.27 38.27
CA LYS A 466 -21.94 13.22 39.33
C LYS A 466 -21.70 12.72 40.77
N PRO A 467 -22.14 11.51 41.19
CA PRO A 467 -21.91 11.03 42.54
C PRO A 467 -20.44 10.72 42.85
N LEU A 468 -19.58 10.61 41.83
CA LEU A 468 -18.16 10.31 41.99
C LEU A 468 -17.28 11.57 42.15
N LEU A 469 -17.85 12.78 42.05
CA LEU A 469 -17.16 14.07 42.16
C LEU A 469 -16.79 14.43 43.61
N THR A 470 -15.96 13.59 44.23
CA THR A 470 -15.46 13.78 45.60
C THR A 470 -13.93 13.75 45.63
N GLY A 471 -13.31 14.34 46.65
CA GLY A 471 -11.85 14.40 46.79
C GLY A 471 -11.15 14.98 45.55
N GLU A 472 -10.13 14.31 45.03
CA GLU A 472 -9.41 14.72 43.82
C GLU A 472 -10.30 14.78 42.57
N ALA A 473 -11.35 13.96 42.48
CA ALA A 473 -12.24 13.96 41.32
C ALA A 473 -13.10 15.22 41.21
N ALA A 474 -13.22 16.01 42.28
CA ALA A 474 -13.94 17.28 42.29
C ALA A 474 -13.40 18.28 41.26
N THR A 475 -12.11 18.19 40.88
CA THR A 475 -11.51 19.07 39.87
C THR A 475 -12.11 18.89 38.48
N ALA A 476 -12.75 17.74 38.21
CA ALA A 476 -13.46 17.49 36.95
C ALA A 476 -14.91 18.02 36.97
N GLY A 477 -15.37 18.56 38.10
CA GLY A 477 -16.76 18.98 38.29
C GLY A 477 -17.19 20.13 37.39
N ASP A 478 -16.29 21.06 37.07
CA ASP A 478 -16.58 22.13 36.10
C ASP A 478 -16.93 21.57 34.73
N ARG A 479 -16.13 20.63 34.23
CA ARG A 479 -16.37 19.99 32.93
C ARG A 479 -17.66 19.17 32.92
N VAL A 480 -17.96 18.45 34.01
CA VAL A 480 -19.25 17.74 34.16
C VAL A 480 -20.42 18.71 34.11
N ARG A 481 -20.35 19.85 34.81
CA ARG A 481 -21.39 20.89 34.78
C ARG A 481 -21.55 21.52 33.41
N GLU A 482 -20.45 21.80 32.73
CA GLU A 482 -20.45 22.35 31.37
C GLU A 482 -21.16 21.41 30.40
N LEU A 483 -20.77 20.13 30.39
CA LEU A 483 -21.40 19.12 29.53
C LEU A 483 -22.87 18.88 29.90
N ASP A 484 -23.21 18.89 31.19
CA ASP A 484 -24.59 18.75 31.66
C ASP A 484 -25.46 19.93 31.23
N ALA A 485 -24.92 21.15 31.31
CA ALA A 485 -25.57 22.36 30.82
C ALA A 485 -25.68 22.37 29.30
N GLU A 486 -24.67 21.89 28.57
CA GLU A 486 -24.72 21.76 27.12
C GLU A 486 -25.77 20.76 26.68
N ILE A 487 -25.79 19.56 27.28
CA ILE A 487 -26.81 18.54 27.01
C ILE A 487 -28.19 19.08 27.35
N THR A 488 -28.36 19.70 28.52
CA THR A 488 -29.64 20.30 28.94
C THR A 488 -30.07 21.39 27.96
N ARG A 489 -29.18 22.31 27.58
CA ARG A 489 -29.47 23.36 26.60
C ARG A 489 -29.87 22.76 25.26
N VAL A 490 -29.15 21.77 24.74
CA VAL A 490 -29.49 21.15 23.45
C VAL A 490 -30.82 20.39 23.55
N LEU A 491 -31.08 19.70 24.66
CA LEU A 491 -32.37 19.06 24.94
C LEU A 491 -33.50 20.10 25.06
N GLU A 492 -33.25 21.25 25.68
CA GLU A 492 -34.18 22.37 25.81
C GLU A 492 -34.38 23.12 24.49
N GLU A 493 -33.36 23.29 23.65
CA GLU A 493 -33.45 23.82 22.29
C GLU A 493 -34.22 22.86 21.38
N ASN A 494 -34.01 21.55 21.54
CA ASN A 494 -34.81 20.51 20.88
C ASN A 494 -36.25 20.50 21.42
N ALA A 495 -36.45 20.79 22.70
CA ALA A 495 -37.76 20.97 23.31
C ALA A 495 -38.43 22.29 22.89
N TRP A 496 -37.65 23.35 22.63
CA TRP A 496 -38.08 24.65 22.10
C TRP A 496 -38.51 24.53 20.63
N LYS A 497 -37.76 23.81 19.80
CA LYS A 497 -38.18 23.41 18.44
C LYS A 497 -39.44 22.54 18.45
N LYS A 498 -39.71 21.82 19.54
CA LYS A 498 -40.99 21.12 19.79
C LYS A 498 -42.10 22.05 20.35
N ARG A 499 -41.79 23.26 20.82
CA ARG A 499 -42.68 24.16 21.58
C ARG A 499 -43.52 25.12 20.71
N ASP A 500 -43.19 25.29 19.43
CA ASP A 500 -44.07 25.94 18.43
C ASP A 500 -45.19 25.02 17.89
N ALA A 501 -45.34 23.83 18.47
CA ALA A 501 -46.53 23.00 18.30
C ALA A 501 -47.37 23.04 19.59
N ALA A 502 -48.58 23.61 19.51
CA ALA A 502 -49.52 23.69 20.63
C ALA A 502 -49.91 22.29 21.18
N PRO A 503 -50.28 22.16 22.48
CA PRO A 503 -50.57 20.86 23.09
C PRO A 503 -52.07 20.52 23.11
N THR A 504 -52.46 19.26 22.80
CA THR A 504 -53.58 18.47 23.39
C THR A 504 -53.70 17.08 22.72
N PRO A 505 -54.40 16.08 23.27
CA PRO A 505 -54.33 15.40 24.58
C PRO A 505 -53.66 13.98 24.45
N THR A 506 -53.51 13.22 25.53
CA THR A 506 -53.10 11.81 25.44
C THR A 506 -54.19 10.95 24.77
N VAL A 507 -54.03 10.68 23.47
CA VAL A 507 -54.72 9.62 22.72
C VAL A 507 -53.78 9.14 21.61
N ASN A 508 -53.66 7.81 21.44
CA ASN A 508 -52.98 7.14 20.34
C ASN A 508 -53.21 7.84 18.98
N ALA A 509 -52.15 8.39 18.36
CA ALA A 509 -52.17 8.85 16.97
C ALA A 509 -51.09 8.10 16.17
N PRO A 510 -51.42 7.60 14.96
CA PRO A 510 -50.55 6.72 14.18
C PRO A 510 -49.30 7.45 13.66
N PRO A 511 -48.15 6.74 13.51
CA PRO A 511 -46.94 7.33 12.95
C PRO A 511 -47.18 7.93 11.56
N ALA A 512 -46.44 8.99 11.23
CA ALA A 512 -46.46 9.57 9.88
C ALA A 512 -46.19 8.47 8.83
N PRO A 513 -46.95 8.42 7.73
CA PRO A 513 -46.88 7.30 6.79
C PRO A 513 -45.47 7.18 6.18
N PRO A 514 -44.96 5.96 5.97
CA PRO A 514 -43.64 5.76 5.40
C PRO A 514 -43.58 6.37 3.99
N ARG A 515 -42.48 7.07 3.71
CA ARG A 515 -42.17 7.57 2.37
C ARG A 515 -41.49 6.45 1.59
N ILE A 516 -42.30 5.70 0.85
CA ILE A 516 -41.87 4.56 0.04
C ILE A 516 -41.60 5.02 -1.39
N PHE A 517 -40.40 4.74 -1.88
CA PHE A 517 -39.96 5.07 -3.22
C PHE A 517 -39.77 3.78 -4.03
N PRO A 518 -40.65 3.48 -5.01
CA PRO A 518 -40.46 2.35 -5.91
C PRO A 518 -39.23 2.55 -6.78
N CYS A 519 -38.35 1.55 -6.83
CA CYS A 519 -37.15 1.58 -7.67
C CYS A 519 -36.76 0.19 -8.19
N ARG A 520 -35.84 0.17 -9.15
CA ARG A 520 -35.12 -1.04 -9.59
C ARG A 520 -33.63 -0.94 -9.30
N ILE A 521 -32.99 -2.07 -9.04
CA ILE A 521 -31.55 -2.17 -8.85
C ILE A 521 -30.90 -2.24 -10.23
N VAL A 522 -29.94 -1.33 -10.47
CA VAL A 522 -29.21 -1.22 -11.74
C VAL A 522 -27.84 -1.88 -11.64
N SER A 523 -27.13 -1.65 -10.53
CA SER A 523 -25.81 -2.24 -10.28
C SER A 523 -25.59 -2.46 -8.79
N MET A 524 -24.86 -3.51 -8.46
CA MET A 524 -24.47 -3.86 -7.10
C MET A 524 -22.97 -4.19 -7.10
N THR A 525 -22.21 -3.54 -6.23
CA THR A 525 -20.77 -3.79 -6.01
C THR A 525 -20.52 -4.12 -4.54
N ASP A 526 -19.28 -4.32 -4.12
CA ASP A 526 -18.97 -4.54 -2.69
C ASP A 526 -19.24 -3.30 -1.84
N MET A 527 -19.11 -2.09 -2.40
CA MET A 527 -19.18 -0.83 -1.64
C MET A 527 -20.40 0.04 -1.93
N ALA A 528 -21.04 -0.15 -3.09
CA ALA A 528 -22.09 0.75 -3.56
C ALA A 528 -23.25 0.04 -4.27
N LEU A 529 -24.46 0.54 -4.03
CA LEU A 529 -25.71 0.14 -4.65
C LEU A 529 -26.24 1.27 -5.54
N THR A 530 -26.49 0.98 -6.81
CA THR A 530 -27.14 1.95 -7.72
C THR A 530 -28.57 1.52 -7.97
N VAL A 531 -29.51 2.40 -7.66
CA VAL A 531 -30.95 2.23 -7.90
C VAL A 531 -31.45 3.24 -8.92
N GLU A 532 -32.50 2.89 -9.65
CA GLU A 532 -33.20 3.76 -10.59
C GLU A 532 -34.67 3.84 -10.20
N ALA A 533 -35.17 5.06 -9.97
CA ALA A 533 -36.57 5.32 -9.68
C ALA A 533 -37.43 5.21 -10.95
N ALA A 534 -38.74 5.09 -10.80
CA ALA A 534 -39.68 4.98 -11.93
C ALA A 534 -39.63 6.16 -12.92
N ASN A 535 -39.15 7.33 -12.49
CA ASN A 535 -38.94 8.51 -13.33
C ASN A 535 -37.62 8.48 -14.12
N GLY A 536 -36.86 7.37 -14.06
CA GLY A 536 -35.57 7.19 -14.74
C GLY A 536 -34.36 7.79 -14.00
N GLN A 537 -34.57 8.42 -12.84
CA GLN A 537 -33.48 9.01 -12.06
C GLN A 537 -32.66 7.91 -11.37
N ARG A 538 -31.34 7.92 -11.60
CA ARG A 538 -30.40 7.00 -10.95
C ARG A 538 -29.78 7.65 -9.72
N ARG A 539 -29.60 6.84 -8.68
CA ARG A 539 -28.88 7.22 -7.46
C ARG A 539 -27.96 6.08 -7.02
N THR A 540 -26.70 6.40 -6.78
CA THR A 540 -25.73 5.51 -6.14
C THR A 540 -25.64 5.86 -4.66
N MET A 541 -25.66 4.85 -3.80
CA MET A 541 -25.51 4.98 -2.35
C MET A 541 -24.49 3.95 -1.82
N ALA A 542 -23.88 4.24 -0.69
CA ALA A 542 -23.02 3.28 -0.01
C ALA A 542 -23.85 2.11 0.54
N MET A 543 -23.28 0.90 0.57
CA MET A 543 -23.99 -0.27 1.15
C MET A 543 -24.39 -0.05 2.61
N ALA A 544 -23.58 0.67 3.37
CA ALA A 544 -23.85 1.02 4.77
C ALA A 544 -25.04 1.99 4.97
N GLU A 545 -25.57 2.62 3.91
CA GLU A 545 -26.79 3.44 4.01
C GLU A 545 -28.06 2.60 4.16
N VAL A 546 -28.01 1.29 3.90
CA VAL A 546 -29.13 0.37 4.08
C VAL A 546 -29.12 -0.14 5.53
N LEU A 547 -30.11 0.29 6.33
CA LEU A 547 -30.21 -0.04 7.76
C LEU A 547 -30.94 -1.37 8.00
N ALA A 548 -31.92 -1.69 7.16
CA ALA A 548 -32.68 -2.94 7.25
C ALA A 548 -33.18 -3.39 5.88
N ILE A 549 -33.41 -4.70 5.75
CA ILE A 549 -33.99 -5.34 4.57
C ILE A 549 -35.26 -6.06 5.02
N ALA A 550 -36.42 -5.55 4.62
CA ALA A 550 -37.71 -6.15 4.91
C ALA A 550 -38.27 -6.88 3.70
N VAL A 551 -38.76 -8.10 3.93
CA VAL A 551 -39.29 -8.96 2.86
C VAL A 551 -40.74 -9.31 3.13
N GLY A 552 -41.56 -9.34 2.08
CA GLY A 552 -42.93 -9.84 2.18
C GLY A 552 -43.46 -10.38 0.85
N MET A 553 -44.35 -11.36 0.94
CA MET A 553 -45.06 -11.95 -0.19
C MET A 553 -46.47 -11.38 -0.31
N LEU A 554 -46.88 -11.06 -1.54
CA LEU A 554 -48.20 -10.53 -1.84
C LEU A 554 -48.89 -11.33 -2.95
N PRO A 555 -50.22 -11.47 -2.89
CA PRO A 555 -50.99 -12.01 -4.00
C PRO A 555 -51.01 -11.03 -5.18
N VAL A 556 -50.76 -11.55 -6.37
CA VAL A 556 -50.91 -10.87 -7.66
C VAL A 556 -52.03 -11.54 -8.42
N ALA A 557 -53.01 -10.75 -8.85
CA ALA A 557 -54.12 -11.24 -9.65
C ALA A 557 -53.59 -11.87 -10.95
N GLY A 558 -53.91 -13.15 -11.15
CA GLY A 558 -53.69 -13.82 -12.42
C GLY A 558 -54.78 -13.47 -13.44
N PRO A 559 -54.67 -13.98 -14.67
CA PRO A 559 -55.77 -13.94 -15.63
C PRO A 559 -57.09 -14.46 -15.02
N PRO A 560 -58.26 -13.93 -15.45
CA PRO A 560 -59.55 -14.36 -14.93
C PRO A 560 -59.69 -15.89 -14.95
N GLY A 561 -60.03 -16.49 -13.81
CA GLY A 561 -60.17 -17.95 -13.67
C GLY A 561 -58.90 -18.70 -13.22
N THR A 562 -57.79 -18.02 -12.97
CA THR A 562 -56.58 -18.63 -12.39
C THR A 562 -56.37 -18.23 -10.92
N PRO A 563 -55.87 -19.13 -10.05
CA PRO A 563 -55.57 -18.78 -8.68
C PRO A 563 -54.50 -17.68 -8.60
N PRO A 564 -54.58 -16.77 -7.62
CA PRO A 564 -53.64 -15.66 -7.47
C PRO A 564 -52.20 -16.18 -7.29
N ARG A 565 -51.26 -15.59 -8.03
CA ARG A 565 -49.83 -15.92 -7.92
C ARG A 565 -49.22 -15.11 -6.77
N GLN A 566 -48.11 -15.56 -6.21
CA GLN A 566 -47.40 -14.81 -5.16
C GLN A 566 -46.21 -14.06 -5.79
N THR A 567 -46.03 -12.80 -5.42
CA THR A 567 -44.82 -12.01 -5.73
C THR A 567 -44.12 -11.61 -4.44
N VAL A 568 -42.82 -11.34 -4.50
CA VAL A 568 -42.04 -10.86 -3.36
C VAL A 568 -41.75 -9.37 -3.52
N LEU A 569 -41.91 -8.62 -2.44
CA LEU A 569 -41.43 -7.24 -2.29
C LEU A 569 -40.25 -7.22 -1.32
N THR A 570 -39.22 -6.46 -1.69
CA THR A 570 -38.03 -6.21 -0.89
C THR A 570 -37.90 -4.72 -0.63
N ASP A 571 -37.98 -4.35 0.64
CA ASP A 571 -37.82 -2.99 1.10
C ASP A 571 -36.41 -2.79 1.66
N LEU A 572 -35.67 -1.82 1.13
CA LEU A 572 -34.40 -1.36 1.67
C LEU A 572 -34.67 -0.11 2.51
N VAL A 573 -34.57 -0.24 3.83
CA VAL A 573 -34.86 0.82 4.79
C VAL A 573 -33.62 1.70 4.92
N LEU A 574 -33.73 2.96 4.52
CA LEU A 574 -32.64 3.95 4.62
C LEU A 574 -32.73 4.80 5.89
N SER A 575 -33.92 4.88 6.47
CA SER A 575 -34.19 5.56 7.74
C SER A 575 -35.52 5.09 8.29
N TRP A 576 -35.59 4.89 9.61
CA TRP A 576 -36.83 4.57 10.32
C TRP A 576 -37.76 5.78 10.52
N GLY A 577 -37.32 6.98 10.14
CA GLY A 577 -38.09 8.22 10.31
C GLY A 577 -38.01 8.77 11.74
N SER A 578 -38.85 9.77 12.01
CA SER A 578 -39.05 10.39 13.32
C SER A 578 -40.56 10.60 13.56
N ALA A 579 -40.95 11.15 14.72
CA ALA A 579 -42.36 11.40 15.03
C ALA A 579 -43.12 12.24 13.96
N ASN A 580 -42.40 13.07 13.18
CA ASN A 580 -42.98 13.94 12.15
C ASN A 580 -42.62 13.52 10.71
N GLU A 581 -41.79 12.49 10.52
CA GLU A 581 -41.39 11.99 9.19
C GLU A 581 -41.43 10.47 9.18
N GLY A 582 -42.24 9.85 8.32
CA GLY A 582 -42.28 8.39 8.21
C GLY A 582 -40.97 7.80 7.67
N ALA A 583 -40.78 6.49 7.86
CA ALA A 583 -39.61 5.77 7.38
C ALA A 583 -39.35 6.04 5.89
N ARG A 584 -38.07 6.17 5.51
CA ARG A 584 -37.65 6.31 4.11
C ARG A 584 -37.23 4.95 3.59
N VAL A 585 -37.99 4.45 2.63
CA VAL A 585 -37.87 3.06 2.16
C VAL A 585 -37.76 3.05 0.65
N LEU A 586 -36.78 2.30 0.13
CA LEU A 586 -36.73 1.95 -1.28
C LEU A 586 -37.42 0.60 -1.47
N ARG A 587 -38.51 0.58 -2.24
CA ARG A 587 -39.26 -0.65 -2.49
C ARG A 587 -38.93 -1.22 -3.85
N VAL A 588 -38.48 -2.47 -3.86
CA VAL A 588 -38.07 -3.21 -5.05
C VAL A 588 -38.97 -4.44 -5.21
N ASN A 589 -39.63 -4.56 -6.36
CA ASN A 589 -40.37 -5.77 -6.72
C ASN A 589 -39.47 -6.79 -7.42
N VAL A 590 -39.94 -8.02 -7.61
CA VAL A 590 -39.16 -9.10 -8.25
C VAL A 590 -38.59 -8.70 -9.62
N ALA A 591 -39.33 -7.94 -10.43
CA ALA A 591 -38.84 -7.47 -11.73
C ALA A 591 -37.73 -6.42 -11.59
N GLY A 592 -37.82 -5.56 -10.58
CA GLY A 592 -36.84 -4.52 -10.25
C GLY A 592 -35.56 -5.03 -9.61
N LEU A 593 -35.52 -6.27 -9.12
CA LEU A 593 -34.31 -6.90 -8.57
C LEU A 593 -33.30 -7.30 -9.65
N ALA A 594 -33.73 -7.40 -10.91
CA ALA A 594 -32.91 -7.84 -12.04
C ALA A 594 -32.14 -9.15 -11.75
N LEU A 595 -32.77 -10.11 -11.06
CA LEU A 595 -32.09 -11.33 -10.57
C LEU A 595 -31.37 -12.13 -11.66
N ASN A 596 -31.93 -12.22 -12.87
CA ASN A 596 -31.28 -12.92 -13.98
C ASN A 596 -30.04 -12.19 -14.54
N HIS A 597 -29.91 -10.88 -14.29
CA HIS A 597 -28.72 -10.11 -14.63
C HIS A 597 -27.58 -10.40 -13.65
N PHE A 598 -27.88 -10.45 -12.35
CA PHE A 598 -26.88 -10.70 -11.30
C PHE A 598 -26.55 -12.18 -11.11
N TYR A 599 -27.52 -13.08 -11.34
CA TYR A 599 -27.40 -14.52 -11.16
C TYR A 599 -27.89 -15.27 -12.41
N PRO A 600 -27.19 -15.16 -13.55
CA PRO A 600 -27.62 -15.77 -14.81
C PRO A 600 -27.67 -17.29 -14.69
N GLY A 601 -28.76 -17.90 -15.18
CA GLY A 601 -28.93 -19.36 -15.19
C GLY A 601 -29.36 -19.98 -13.86
N VAL A 602 -29.53 -19.20 -12.79
CA VAL A 602 -30.02 -19.67 -11.49
C VAL A 602 -31.56 -19.60 -11.46
N ALA A 603 -32.22 -20.61 -10.89
CA ALA A 603 -33.68 -20.62 -10.75
C ALA A 603 -34.14 -19.40 -9.92
N PRO A 604 -35.25 -18.71 -10.26
CA PRO A 604 -35.61 -17.42 -9.65
C PRO A 604 -35.68 -17.42 -8.12
N ARG A 605 -36.17 -18.51 -7.52
CA ARG A 605 -36.26 -18.66 -6.06
C ARG A 605 -34.89 -18.73 -5.39
N GLU A 606 -33.96 -19.45 -6.02
CA GLU A 606 -32.59 -19.59 -5.52
C GLU A 606 -31.78 -18.31 -5.78
N ALA A 607 -31.97 -17.66 -6.94
CA ALA A 607 -31.37 -16.39 -7.27
C ALA A 607 -31.78 -15.30 -6.25
N TYR A 608 -33.04 -15.31 -5.82
CA TYR A 608 -33.52 -14.39 -4.79
C TYR A 608 -32.92 -14.65 -3.41
N ALA A 609 -32.78 -15.93 -3.00
CA ALA A 609 -32.15 -16.28 -1.73
C ALA A 609 -30.66 -15.86 -1.70
N ARG A 610 -29.93 -16.06 -2.80
CA ARG A 610 -28.54 -15.59 -2.95
C ARG A 610 -28.45 -14.07 -2.91
N PHE A 611 -29.35 -13.38 -3.61
CA PHE A 611 -29.47 -11.93 -3.55
C PHE A 611 -29.65 -11.39 -2.12
N LEU A 612 -30.56 -11.98 -1.34
CA LEU A 612 -30.78 -11.57 0.05
C LEU A 612 -29.56 -11.83 0.94
N ALA A 613 -28.89 -12.96 0.76
CA ALA A 613 -27.67 -13.28 1.50
C ALA A 613 -26.55 -12.26 1.20
N ASP A 614 -26.30 -11.99 -0.08
CA ASP A 614 -25.28 -11.02 -0.53
C ASP A 614 -25.59 -9.63 0.01
N MET A 615 -26.85 -9.18 -0.06
CA MET A 615 -27.26 -7.88 0.44
C MET A 615 -27.08 -7.76 1.96
N LEU A 616 -27.50 -8.77 2.74
CA LEU A 616 -27.34 -8.75 4.20
C LEU A 616 -25.86 -8.74 4.60
N GLU A 617 -25.01 -9.50 3.92
CA GLU A 617 -23.57 -9.55 4.18
C GLU A 617 -22.87 -8.23 3.84
N ARG A 618 -23.19 -7.63 2.68
CA ARG A 618 -22.54 -6.40 2.20
C ARG A 618 -23.00 -5.13 2.92
N THR A 619 -24.22 -5.13 3.45
CA THR A 619 -24.81 -3.96 4.13
C THR A 619 -24.71 -4.04 5.65
N ASN A 620 -24.58 -5.25 6.21
CA ASN A 620 -24.76 -5.51 7.64
C ASN A 620 -26.13 -5.03 8.17
N ALA A 621 -27.15 -4.96 7.31
CA ALA A 621 -28.48 -4.48 7.62
C ALA A 621 -29.28 -5.50 8.46
N ASN A 622 -30.21 -5.00 9.28
CA ASN A 622 -31.16 -5.85 10.01
C ASN A 622 -32.09 -6.57 9.04
N ALA A 623 -32.22 -7.89 9.17
CA ALA A 623 -33.18 -8.69 8.41
C ALA A 623 -34.56 -8.67 9.08
N LEU A 624 -35.61 -8.37 8.32
CA LEU A 624 -36.99 -8.37 8.82
C LEU A 624 -37.82 -9.41 8.06
N PRO A 625 -38.44 -10.40 8.74
CA PRO A 625 -38.64 -10.46 10.20
C PRO A 625 -37.38 -10.89 10.99
N ASP A 626 -36.54 -11.77 10.43
CA ASP A 626 -35.26 -12.16 11.02
C ASP A 626 -34.37 -12.85 9.95
N ALA A 627 -33.06 -12.88 10.18
CA ALA A 627 -32.09 -13.40 9.21
C ALA A 627 -32.22 -14.91 8.96
N SER A 628 -32.65 -15.68 9.96
CA SER A 628 -32.79 -17.13 9.85
C SER A 628 -33.97 -17.50 8.94
N SER A 629 -35.13 -16.87 9.15
CA SER A 629 -36.33 -17.07 8.34
C SER A 629 -36.10 -16.68 6.87
N LEU A 630 -35.46 -15.53 6.62
CA LEU A 630 -35.18 -15.09 5.26
C LEU A 630 -34.22 -16.03 4.52
N LYS A 631 -33.15 -16.51 5.19
CA LYS A 631 -32.20 -17.47 4.61
C LYS A 631 -32.85 -18.82 4.27
N GLN A 632 -33.86 -19.23 5.03
CA GLN A 632 -34.63 -20.46 4.78
C GLN A 632 -35.73 -20.27 3.72
N GLY A 633 -35.85 -19.07 3.12
CA GLY A 633 -36.88 -18.75 2.14
C GLY A 633 -38.29 -18.67 2.73
N GLN A 634 -38.39 -18.41 4.04
CA GLN A 634 -39.65 -18.22 4.76
C GLN A 634 -39.96 -16.73 4.82
N TYR A 635 -40.86 -16.29 3.93
CA TYR A 635 -41.24 -14.88 3.82
C TYR A 635 -42.66 -14.65 4.39
N PRO A 636 -42.88 -13.62 5.21
CA PRO A 636 -44.22 -13.26 5.68
C PRO A 636 -45.16 -12.97 4.52
N ARG A 637 -46.44 -13.32 4.66
CA ARG A 637 -47.46 -13.09 3.64
C ARG A 637 -48.36 -11.94 4.05
N PHE A 638 -48.65 -11.05 3.10
CA PHE A 638 -49.51 -9.89 3.27
C PHE A 638 -50.53 -9.86 2.13
N ASN A 639 -51.73 -9.34 2.40
CA ASN A 639 -52.80 -9.24 1.41
C ASN A 639 -52.66 -8.00 0.52
N SER A 640 -51.91 -6.99 0.97
CA SER A 640 -51.66 -5.75 0.21
C SER A 640 -50.34 -5.07 0.59
N GLU A 641 -49.87 -4.16 -0.27
CA GLU A 641 -48.68 -3.34 0.00
C GLU A 641 -48.87 -2.44 1.22
N ALA A 642 -50.11 -1.96 1.43
CA ALA A 642 -50.47 -1.16 2.59
C ALA A 642 -50.33 -1.97 3.89
N GLU A 643 -50.76 -3.23 3.89
CA GLU A 643 -50.64 -4.14 5.04
C GLU A 643 -49.17 -4.46 5.36
N LEU A 644 -48.35 -4.75 4.35
CA LEU A 644 -46.90 -4.92 4.53
C LEU A 644 -46.27 -3.67 5.14
N SER A 645 -46.60 -2.50 4.59
CA SER A 645 -46.05 -1.22 5.05
C SER A 645 -46.53 -0.88 6.47
N GLN A 646 -47.76 -1.21 6.82
CA GLN A 646 -48.30 -1.05 8.16
C GLN A 646 -47.66 -2.04 9.14
N HIS A 647 -47.39 -3.27 8.72
CA HIS A 647 -46.74 -4.28 9.55
C HIS A 647 -45.32 -3.88 9.94
N TYR A 648 -44.50 -3.43 8.97
CA TYR A 648 -43.12 -3.05 9.25
C TYR A 648 -42.95 -1.61 9.74
N TYR A 649 -43.88 -0.69 9.43
CA TYR A 649 -43.69 0.75 9.69
C TYR A 649 -44.88 1.44 10.39
N GLY A 650 -45.95 0.72 10.72
CA GLY A 650 -47.26 1.30 11.13
C GLY A 650 -47.53 1.48 12.63
N GLY A 651 -46.54 1.29 13.51
CA GLY A 651 -46.57 1.74 14.91
C GLY A 651 -47.69 1.24 15.81
N SER A 652 -47.55 0.02 16.35
CA SER A 652 -47.72 -0.32 17.77
C SER A 652 -47.07 -1.69 18.03
N ALA A 653 -46.33 -1.79 19.14
CA ALA A 653 -45.33 -2.79 19.49
C ALA A 653 -45.69 -4.29 19.30
N ALA A 654 -44.72 -5.07 18.81
CA ALA A 654 -44.50 -6.45 19.27
C ALA A 654 -43.05 -6.93 18.97
N ALA A 655 -42.26 -7.05 20.05
CA ALA A 655 -41.06 -7.87 20.22
C ALA A 655 -39.81 -7.59 19.36
N ALA A 656 -38.88 -6.80 19.92
CA ALA A 656 -37.48 -7.19 20.11
C ALA A 656 -36.88 -6.35 21.24
#